data_AF-A0A016SAY0-F1
#
_entry.id   AF-A0A016SAY0-F1
#
_cell.length_a   1.000
_cell.length_b   1.000
_cell.length_c   1.000
_cell.angle_alpha   90.00
_cell.angle_beta   90.00
_cell.angle_gamma   90.00
#
_symmetry.space_group_name_H-M   'P 1'
#
loop_
_entity.id
_entity.type
_entity.pdbx_description
1 polymer ?
#
loop_
_entity_poly.entity_id
_entity_poly.type
_entity_poly.pdbx_seq_one_letter_code
_entity_poly.pdbx_strand_id
1 'polypeptide(L)'
;MSGLFRGALNLIQGESASNSSHPLIGTQVEVGSIRLRVDSLIAEGGFAVVFAAYDSKNKWYALKRQLTKDRESMDAVLLEIRILKELSGHPSILEFVAAAQMKIPSGGVEFMLLTELCSGGSVADMMKNVRLKPEQALKIFYAAARAVCHMHDRRVPITHRDIKIENLLFDAAGRVKLCDFGSATTQIFQPDETWNMARRTQLEEEMQRHTTPMYRAPEILDTYQNYVVGPQQDIWALGCVLFYLCYHVHPFEDSAKLRILNVAYTVPSGCEECRDILPIIESCLKADPLMRPGAKDLVERTEALAVALDIDLSKPVSNVDTGLLRRSQGQRPVAGGPAHAPPPRPPPPRSSVVSEEVTEQASAMLGALKGQGLSLLKNLKDKSTAVVQKVQAKLSTQEVTWVTSRLCVVPVARSAQDQVDEDEWNARVQATGKPYVVYNLSGRPLHGNCPMEQIPCVLRNVRPQVPPPIENILKVCSSIVTALRNRRGSCVVLYGAEIHCVMVSVALLVYCKLIGDAHDAYDFVANKRRAAQRFAPSQIRSLDLIKNLTSSASVVLLPMSRPMSLRSISLSTLPILAGIRSGLRLVIEIYAGSNKVWDSVGCKRPLTVSKSFSSELDVGDVPLDGQITMLVSYSRSDPVDPASKKFMFSVVFHTSVAKELMKFSRSDLDISIVEENNIPPDFRAYPDNFRLFSSAVVPFRVVLDVF
;
A
#
# COMPACT_ATOMS: atom_id res chain seq x y z
N MET A 1 7.96 -7.58 0.86
CA MET A 1 9.29 -7.98 0.36
C MET A 1 9.90 -6.86 -0.50
N SER A 2 10.39 -5.79 0.14
CA SER A 2 10.97 -4.61 -0.52
C SER A 2 12.52 -4.56 -0.45
N GLY A 3 13.17 -5.71 -0.22
CA GLY A 3 14.61 -5.79 0.06
C GLY A 3 15.47 -6.50 -1.00
N LEU A 4 14.90 -7.10 -2.04
CA LEU A 4 15.67 -7.89 -3.02
C LEU A 4 16.11 -7.13 -4.27
N PHE A 5 15.66 -5.88 -4.45
CA PHE A 5 16.00 -5.07 -5.64
C PHE A 5 17.22 -4.15 -5.50
N ARG A 6 17.93 -4.19 -4.37
CA ARG A 6 19.13 -3.36 -4.15
C ARG A 6 20.46 -4.11 -4.26
N GLY A 7 20.43 -5.44 -4.37
CA GLY A 7 21.64 -6.28 -4.37
C GLY A 7 22.21 -6.60 -5.76
N ALA A 8 21.42 -6.50 -6.83
CA ALA A 8 21.85 -6.85 -8.18
C ALA A 8 22.40 -5.67 -9.01
N LEU A 9 22.32 -4.44 -8.48
CA LEU A 9 22.77 -3.22 -9.18
C LEU A 9 24.20 -2.77 -8.83
N ASN A 10 24.87 -3.42 -7.88
CA ASN A 10 26.24 -3.06 -7.47
C ASN A 10 27.36 -3.85 -8.18
N LEU A 11 27.04 -4.66 -9.20
CA LEU A 11 28.02 -5.43 -9.98
C LEU A 11 28.28 -4.87 -11.39
N ILE A 12 27.69 -3.71 -11.74
CA ILE A 12 27.97 -2.99 -13.00
C ILE A 12 27.96 -1.47 -12.76
N GLN A 13 28.64 -1.01 -11.71
CA GLN A 13 29.00 0.41 -11.59
C GLN A 13 30.50 0.53 -11.34
N GLY A 14 31.24 0.41 -12.44
CA GLY A 14 32.57 0.98 -12.59
C GLY A 14 32.44 2.22 -13.48
N GLU A 15 32.69 3.37 -12.85
CA GLU A 15 33.09 4.66 -13.45
C GLU A 15 32.05 5.53 -14.16
N SER A 16 31.98 6.76 -13.66
CA SER A 16 31.24 7.91 -14.14
C SER A 16 31.67 8.32 -15.55
N ALA A 17 30.73 8.37 -16.50
CA ALA A 17 30.94 9.04 -17.78
C ALA A 17 29.65 9.68 -18.29
N SER A 18 29.75 10.97 -18.61
CA SER A 18 28.84 11.79 -19.39
C SER A 18 28.43 11.15 -20.73
N ASN A 19 27.15 11.26 -21.14
CA ASN A 19 26.61 10.94 -22.47
C ASN A 19 27.14 9.65 -23.12
N SER A 20 26.69 8.48 -22.68
CA SER A 20 26.97 7.19 -23.34
C SER A 20 25.75 6.70 -24.14
N SER A 21 25.95 6.48 -25.44
CA SER A 21 24.97 5.88 -26.35
C SER A 21 24.73 4.41 -25.99
N HIS A 22 23.48 4.00 -25.83
CA HIS A 22 23.10 2.60 -25.63
C HIS A 22 23.76 1.71 -26.71
N PRO A 23 24.33 0.52 -26.39
CA PRO A 23 25.19 -0.26 -27.29
C PRO A 23 24.52 -0.74 -28.59
N LEU A 24 23.20 -0.69 -28.68
CA LEU A 24 22.44 -0.95 -29.91
C LEU A 24 22.38 0.23 -30.87
N ILE A 25 22.65 1.46 -30.42
CA ILE A 25 22.61 2.65 -31.29
C ILE A 25 23.71 2.53 -32.36
N GLY A 26 23.31 2.69 -33.63
CA GLY A 26 24.18 2.57 -34.80
C GLY A 26 24.33 1.16 -35.36
N THR A 27 23.81 0.12 -34.67
CA THR A 27 23.88 -1.26 -35.16
C THR A 27 22.76 -1.57 -36.16
N GLN A 28 22.93 -2.68 -36.89
CA GLN A 28 21.88 -3.24 -37.74
C GLN A 28 21.21 -4.42 -37.04
N VAL A 29 19.88 -4.44 -37.07
CA VAL A 29 19.06 -5.53 -36.54
C VAL A 29 18.07 -6.00 -37.60
N GLU A 30 17.75 -7.28 -37.58
CA GLU A 30 16.76 -7.89 -38.49
C GLU A 30 15.54 -8.32 -37.68
N VAL A 31 14.36 -7.81 -38.05
CA VAL A 31 13.08 -8.15 -37.41
C VAL A 31 12.12 -8.62 -38.50
N GLY A 32 11.77 -9.91 -38.49
CA GLY A 32 11.07 -10.53 -39.60
C GLY A 32 11.93 -10.49 -40.86
N SER A 33 11.42 -9.89 -41.94
CA SER A 33 12.15 -9.69 -43.20
C SER A 33 12.72 -8.27 -43.37
N ILE A 34 12.71 -7.46 -42.31
CA ILE A 34 13.09 -6.04 -42.37
C ILE A 34 14.43 -5.85 -41.66
N ARG A 35 15.41 -5.31 -42.38
CA ARG A 35 16.69 -4.85 -41.82
C ARG A 35 16.60 -3.38 -41.44
N LEU A 36 16.96 -3.10 -40.19
CA LEU A 36 16.83 -1.79 -39.57
C LEU A 36 18.19 -1.32 -39.07
N ARG A 37 18.44 -0.02 -39.18
CA ARG A 37 19.51 0.67 -38.46
C ARG A 37 18.91 1.37 -37.25
N VAL A 38 19.41 1.05 -36.07
CA VAL A 38 18.97 1.68 -34.81
C VAL A 38 19.61 3.06 -34.72
N ASP A 39 18.80 4.09 -34.47
CA ASP A 39 19.23 5.48 -34.49
C ASP A 39 19.37 6.08 -33.09
N SER A 40 18.29 6.04 -32.30
CA SER A 40 18.25 6.73 -31.01
C SER A 40 17.35 6.00 -30.01
N LEU A 41 17.59 6.23 -28.72
CA LEU A 41 16.76 5.73 -27.64
C LEU A 41 15.53 6.64 -27.49
N ILE A 42 14.33 6.07 -27.55
CA ILE A 42 13.06 6.78 -27.31
C ILE A 42 12.68 6.72 -25.83
N ALA A 43 12.71 5.51 -25.26
CA ALA A 43 12.31 5.26 -23.88
C ALA A 43 13.04 4.05 -23.30
N GLU A 44 13.32 4.11 -22.00
CA GLU A 44 13.90 3.00 -21.24
C GLU A 44 13.05 2.77 -19.99
N GLY A 45 12.57 1.54 -19.83
CA GLY A 45 11.81 1.08 -18.67
C GLY A 45 12.47 -0.12 -18.01
N GLY A 46 11.95 -0.54 -16.85
CA GLY A 46 12.53 -1.65 -16.08
C GLY A 46 12.55 -3.01 -16.78
N PHE A 47 11.74 -3.19 -17.84
CA PHE A 47 11.56 -4.47 -18.54
C PHE A 47 11.83 -4.39 -20.05
N ALA A 48 11.82 -3.19 -20.63
CA ALA A 48 11.87 -2.98 -22.07
C ALA A 48 12.61 -1.69 -22.41
N VAL A 49 13.25 -1.67 -23.57
CA VAL A 49 13.90 -0.49 -24.13
C VAL A 49 13.34 -0.25 -25.54
N VAL A 50 12.97 0.99 -25.85
CA VAL A 50 12.34 1.37 -27.11
C VAL A 50 13.27 2.30 -27.88
N PHE A 51 13.56 1.96 -29.15
CA PHE A 51 14.44 2.72 -30.03
C PHE A 51 13.70 3.26 -31.25
N ALA A 52 14.15 4.39 -31.76
CA ALA A 52 13.85 4.81 -33.13
C ALA A 52 14.81 4.07 -34.07
N ALA A 53 14.28 3.46 -35.12
CA ALA A 53 15.06 2.76 -36.13
C ALA A 53 14.50 3.03 -37.52
N TYR A 54 15.33 2.90 -38.56
CA TYR A 54 14.89 3.08 -39.94
C TYR A 54 15.39 1.98 -40.86
N ASP A 55 14.61 1.67 -41.90
CA ASP A 55 14.99 0.68 -42.91
C ASP A 55 15.84 1.30 -44.04
N SER A 56 16.25 0.47 -45.01
CA SER A 56 17.02 0.90 -46.18
C SER A 56 16.28 1.88 -47.10
N LYS A 57 14.96 2.03 -46.94
CA LYS A 57 14.12 3.00 -47.65
C LYS A 57 13.92 4.29 -46.84
N ASN A 58 14.63 4.46 -45.74
CA ASN A 58 14.50 5.57 -44.78
C ASN A 58 13.09 5.68 -44.15
N LYS A 59 12.32 4.59 -44.10
CA LYS A 59 11.07 4.56 -43.33
C LYS A 59 11.42 4.35 -41.86
N TRP A 60 10.85 5.17 -40.99
CA TRP A 60 11.08 5.14 -39.55
C TRP A 60 10.10 4.23 -38.81
N TYR A 61 10.58 3.62 -37.73
CA TYR A 61 9.89 2.65 -36.90
C TYR A 61 10.25 2.83 -35.43
N ALA A 62 9.39 2.33 -34.54
CA ALA A 62 9.71 2.12 -33.14
C ALA A 62 10.02 0.63 -32.89
N LEU A 63 11.19 0.36 -32.32
CA LEU A 63 11.68 -0.97 -32.00
C LEU A 63 11.69 -1.16 -30.48
N LYS A 64 10.74 -1.92 -29.95
CA LYS A 64 10.70 -2.35 -28.54
C LYS A 64 11.51 -3.64 -28.39
N ARG A 65 12.48 -3.62 -27.48
CA ARG A 65 13.37 -4.75 -27.18
C ARG A 65 13.19 -5.19 -25.73
N GLN A 66 12.99 -6.48 -25.51
CA GLN A 66 12.75 -7.08 -24.19
C GLN A 66 13.59 -8.35 -24.00
N LEU A 67 14.17 -8.51 -22.81
CA LEU A 67 14.95 -9.69 -22.44
C LEU A 67 14.20 -10.44 -21.33
N THR A 68 13.92 -11.72 -21.55
CA THR A 68 13.14 -12.56 -20.64
C THR A 68 13.97 -13.78 -20.22
N LYS A 69 13.82 -14.22 -18.97
CA LYS A 69 14.56 -15.38 -18.43
C LYS A 69 13.65 -16.47 -17.89
N ASP A 70 12.44 -16.12 -17.50
CA ASP A 70 11.42 -17.03 -16.98
C ASP A 70 10.25 -17.16 -17.96
N ARG A 71 9.46 -18.23 -17.77
CA ARG A 71 8.35 -18.57 -18.66
C ARG A 71 7.17 -17.60 -18.57
N GLU A 72 6.89 -17.05 -17.40
CA GLU A 72 5.77 -16.12 -17.19
C GLU A 72 6.01 -14.83 -17.98
N SER A 73 7.22 -14.27 -17.90
CA SER A 73 7.63 -13.09 -18.69
C SER A 73 7.61 -13.36 -20.20
N MET A 74 8.04 -14.55 -20.65
CA MET A 74 7.96 -14.94 -22.07
C MET A 74 6.51 -15.00 -22.57
N ASP A 75 5.63 -15.65 -21.80
CA ASP A 75 4.22 -15.81 -22.15
C ASP A 75 3.51 -14.44 -22.19
N ALA A 76 3.87 -13.52 -21.28
CA ALA A 76 3.37 -12.14 -21.29
C ALA A 76 3.78 -11.35 -22.55
N VAL A 77 5.05 -11.42 -22.96
CA VAL A 77 5.52 -10.73 -24.19
C VAL A 77 4.89 -11.33 -25.44
N LEU A 78 4.73 -12.66 -25.50
CA LEU A 78 4.05 -13.32 -26.62
C LEU A 78 2.57 -12.95 -26.69
N LEU A 79 1.91 -12.78 -25.54
CA LEU A 79 0.53 -12.31 -25.47
C LEU A 79 0.41 -10.86 -25.96
N GLU A 80 1.31 -9.98 -25.53
CA GLU A 80 1.38 -8.58 -26.00
C GLU A 80 1.49 -8.52 -27.53
N ILE A 81 2.45 -9.23 -28.11
CA ILE A 81 2.67 -9.27 -29.57
C ILE A 81 1.41 -9.78 -30.30
N ARG A 82 0.77 -10.83 -29.75
CA ARG A 82 -0.44 -11.42 -30.35
C ARG A 82 -1.61 -10.43 -30.34
N ILE A 83 -1.87 -9.78 -29.20
CA ILE A 83 -2.94 -8.81 -29.04
C ILE A 83 -2.73 -7.63 -29.99
N LEU A 84 -1.52 -7.04 -30.00
CA LEU A 84 -1.23 -5.92 -30.89
C LEU A 84 -1.37 -6.30 -32.37
N LYS A 85 -0.90 -7.49 -32.76
CA LYS A 85 -1.06 -8.00 -34.12
C LYS A 85 -2.53 -8.20 -34.51
N GLU A 86 -3.37 -8.67 -33.60
CA GLU A 86 -4.82 -8.85 -33.82
C GLU A 86 -5.56 -7.52 -33.98
N LEU A 87 -5.16 -6.50 -33.21
CA LEU A 87 -5.79 -5.18 -33.19
C LEU A 87 -5.24 -4.21 -34.25
N SER A 88 -4.11 -4.55 -34.87
CA SER A 88 -3.44 -3.72 -35.87
C SER A 88 -4.35 -3.44 -37.08
N GLY A 89 -4.21 -2.25 -37.65
CA GLY A 89 -5.04 -1.76 -38.76
C GLY A 89 -6.16 -0.81 -38.33
N HIS A 90 -6.47 -0.74 -37.03
CA HIS A 90 -7.38 0.29 -36.52
C HIS A 90 -6.65 1.65 -36.40
N PRO A 91 -7.22 2.78 -36.87
CA PRO A 91 -6.52 4.07 -36.95
C PRO A 91 -6.09 4.64 -35.58
N SER A 92 -6.77 4.26 -34.50
CA SER A 92 -6.47 4.71 -33.13
C SER A 92 -5.68 3.69 -32.30
N ILE A 93 -5.15 2.64 -32.92
CA ILE A 93 -4.26 1.66 -32.27
C ILE A 93 -2.91 1.70 -32.98
N LEU A 94 -1.83 1.51 -32.23
CA LEU A 94 -0.48 1.43 -32.78
C LEU A 94 -0.36 0.29 -33.80
N GLU A 95 0.21 0.56 -34.96
CA GLU A 95 0.35 -0.43 -36.03
C GLU A 95 1.49 -1.41 -35.74
N PHE A 96 1.15 -2.70 -35.71
CA PHE A 96 2.10 -3.80 -35.73
C PHE A 96 2.78 -3.91 -37.10
N VAL A 97 4.12 -3.99 -37.12
CA VAL A 97 4.89 -4.21 -38.36
C VAL A 97 5.48 -5.61 -38.39
N ALA A 98 6.30 -5.97 -37.41
CA ALA A 98 6.98 -7.27 -37.35
C ALA A 98 7.37 -7.62 -35.92
N ALA A 99 7.67 -8.89 -35.67
CA ALA A 99 8.29 -9.33 -34.43
C ALA A 99 9.34 -10.41 -34.70
N ALA A 100 10.34 -10.48 -33.84
CA ALA A 100 11.37 -11.51 -33.85
C ALA A 100 11.67 -11.98 -32.42
N GLN A 101 12.08 -13.25 -32.30
CA GLN A 101 12.54 -13.83 -31.05
C GLN A 101 13.88 -14.54 -31.28
N MET A 102 14.81 -14.37 -30.35
CA MET A 102 16.14 -14.96 -30.43
C MET A 102 16.54 -15.55 -29.08
N LYS A 103 17.09 -16.77 -29.08
CA LYS A 103 17.67 -17.36 -27.87
C LYS A 103 19.01 -16.71 -27.60
N ILE A 104 19.23 -16.31 -26.35
CA ILE A 104 20.47 -15.64 -25.95
C ILE A 104 21.46 -16.72 -25.45
N PRO A 105 22.74 -16.70 -25.88
CA PRO A 105 23.74 -17.68 -25.43
C PRO A 105 23.93 -17.75 -23.92
N SER A 106 23.74 -16.64 -23.20
CA SER A 106 23.83 -16.55 -21.74
C SER A 106 22.57 -17.01 -21.00
N GLY A 107 21.58 -17.55 -21.71
CA GLY A 107 20.29 -17.98 -21.18
C GLY A 107 19.21 -16.89 -21.30
N GLY A 108 17.98 -17.33 -21.58
CA GLY A 108 16.82 -16.46 -21.81
C GLY A 108 16.47 -16.25 -23.29
N VAL A 109 15.45 -15.44 -23.53
CA VAL A 109 14.92 -15.11 -24.86
C VAL A 109 14.84 -13.59 -25.01
N GLU A 110 15.38 -13.11 -26.11
CA GLU A 110 15.26 -11.74 -26.58
C GLU A 110 14.06 -11.64 -27.53
N PHE A 111 13.18 -10.69 -27.25
CA PHE A 111 12.06 -10.32 -28.12
C PHE A 111 12.29 -8.93 -28.69
N MET A 112 12.00 -8.80 -29.98
CA MET A 112 11.98 -7.54 -30.71
C MET A 112 10.60 -7.36 -31.33
N LEU A 113 9.92 -6.27 -30.97
CA LEU A 113 8.64 -5.86 -31.52
C LEU A 113 8.82 -4.57 -32.30
N LEU A 114 8.54 -4.63 -33.60
CA LEU A 114 8.62 -3.50 -34.52
C LEU A 114 7.22 -2.95 -34.80
N THR A 115 7.08 -1.64 -34.65
CA THR A 115 5.82 -0.90 -34.83
C THR A 115 6.05 0.37 -35.66
N GLU A 116 4.97 1.01 -36.08
CA GLU A 116 5.08 2.38 -36.63
C GLU A 116 5.70 3.35 -35.61
N LEU A 117 6.40 4.38 -36.10
CA LEU A 117 6.90 5.45 -35.23
C LEU A 117 5.87 6.56 -35.09
N CYS A 118 5.36 6.78 -33.89
CA CYS A 118 4.55 7.95 -33.54
C CYS A 118 5.47 9.14 -33.16
N SER A 119 5.81 9.99 -34.13
CA SER A 119 6.81 11.06 -33.96
C SER A 119 6.34 12.30 -33.18
N GLY A 120 5.05 12.39 -32.83
CA GLY A 120 4.48 13.47 -32.02
C GLY A 120 4.58 13.26 -30.51
N GLY A 121 5.21 12.18 -30.06
CA GLY A 121 5.36 11.87 -28.63
C GLY A 121 4.05 11.47 -27.96
N SER A 122 4.06 11.40 -26.62
CA SER A 122 2.88 11.06 -25.85
C SER A 122 2.00 12.28 -25.56
N VAL A 123 0.73 12.06 -25.24
CA VAL A 123 -0.17 13.10 -24.72
C VAL A 123 0.40 13.71 -23.44
N ALA A 124 1.06 12.91 -22.60
CA ALA A 124 1.78 13.40 -21.43
C ALA A 124 2.89 14.40 -21.78
N ASP A 125 3.63 14.20 -22.88
CA ASP A 125 4.68 15.13 -23.32
C ASP A 125 4.11 16.48 -23.77
N MET A 126 2.95 16.46 -24.46
CA MET A 126 2.24 17.67 -24.85
C MET A 126 1.75 18.45 -23.62
N MET A 127 1.15 17.75 -22.65
CA MET A 127 0.58 18.36 -21.46
C MET A 127 1.62 19.00 -20.53
N LYS A 128 2.91 18.57 -20.57
CA LYS A 128 3.98 19.21 -19.78
C LYS A 128 4.13 20.71 -20.04
N ASN A 129 3.83 21.16 -21.26
CA ASN A 129 4.09 22.54 -21.70
C ASN A 129 2.83 23.26 -22.18
N VAL A 130 1.72 22.54 -22.40
CA VAL A 130 0.52 23.08 -23.04
C VAL A 130 -0.72 22.65 -22.27
N ARG A 131 -1.54 23.63 -21.89
CA ARG A 131 -2.90 23.37 -21.43
C ARG A 131 -3.80 23.11 -22.64
N LEU A 132 -4.49 21.99 -22.64
CA LEU A 132 -5.34 21.57 -23.76
C LEU A 132 -6.64 22.38 -23.79
N LYS A 133 -7.07 22.71 -25.01
CA LYS A 133 -8.44 23.21 -25.25
C LYS A 133 -9.45 22.06 -25.19
N PRO A 134 -10.74 22.33 -24.90
CA PRO A 134 -11.80 21.31 -24.88
C PRO A 134 -11.84 20.48 -26.18
N GLU A 135 -11.67 21.13 -27.34
CA GLU A 135 -11.58 20.46 -28.65
C GLU A 135 -10.47 19.40 -28.70
N GLN A 136 -9.27 19.74 -28.21
CA GLN A 136 -8.13 18.83 -28.21
C GLN A 136 -8.36 17.66 -27.24
N ALA A 137 -8.90 17.95 -26.05
CA ALA A 137 -9.26 16.93 -25.06
C ALA A 137 -10.29 15.94 -25.64
N LEU A 138 -11.33 16.44 -26.31
CA LEU A 138 -12.38 15.61 -26.91
C LEU A 138 -11.85 14.75 -28.05
N LYS A 139 -10.98 15.28 -28.92
CA LYS A 139 -10.32 14.52 -30.00
C LYS A 139 -9.42 13.41 -29.48
N ILE A 140 -8.63 13.68 -28.44
CA ILE A 140 -7.77 12.68 -27.79
C ILE A 140 -8.63 11.58 -27.16
N PHE A 141 -9.66 11.96 -26.40
CA PHE A 141 -10.58 11.01 -25.77
C PHE A 141 -11.34 10.17 -26.80
N TYR A 142 -11.83 10.78 -27.87
CA TYR A 142 -12.53 10.08 -28.94
C TYR A 142 -11.67 8.97 -29.56
N ALA A 143 -10.40 9.27 -29.87
CA ALA A 143 -9.48 8.26 -30.39
C ALA A 143 -9.22 7.12 -29.38
N ALA A 144 -9.02 7.46 -28.10
CA ALA A 144 -8.85 6.46 -27.05
C ALA A 144 -10.11 5.57 -26.87
N ALA A 145 -11.30 6.18 -26.85
CA ALA A 145 -12.58 5.47 -26.77
C ALA A 145 -12.80 4.54 -27.97
N ARG A 146 -12.45 4.97 -29.19
CA ARG A 146 -12.50 4.12 -30.39
C ARG A 146 -11.53 2.95 -30.34
N ALA A 147 -10.32 3.16 -29.83
CA ALA A 147 -9.35 2.08 -29.62
C ALA A 147 -9.90 1.05 -28.63
N VAL A 148 -10.41 1.50 -27.48
CA VAL A 148 -11.01 0.65 -26.45
C VAL A 148 -12.25 -0.07 -26.98
N CYS A 149 -13.12 0.60 -27.76
CA CYS A 149 -14.26 -0.03 -28.42
C CYS A 149 -13.81 -1.18 -29.33
N HIS A 150 -12.78 -0.96 -30.15
CA HIS A 150 -12.25 -2.00 -31.03
C HIS A 150 -11.74 -3.23 -30.26
N MET A 151 -11.12 -3.02 -29.09
CA MET A 151 -10.64 -4.08 -28.19
C MET A 151 -11.79 -4.84 -27.50
N HIS A 152 -12.79 -4.11 -27.01
CA HIS A 152 -13.93 -4.67 -26.28
C HIS A 152 -14.89 -5.42 -27.21
N ASP A 153 -14.98 -5.02 -28.48
CA ASP A 153 -15.81 -5.65 -29.52
C ASP A 153 -15.21 -6.93 -30.11
N ARG A 154 -14.01 -7.35 -29.67
CA ARG A 154 -13.45 -8.65 -30.07
C ARG A 154 -14.37 -9.77 -29.58
N ARG A 155 -14.42 -10.89 -30.33
CA ARG A 155 -15.21 -12.08 -29.95
C ARG A 155 -14.92 -12.52 -28.50
N VAL A 156 -13.66 -12.44 -28.11
CA VAL A 156 -13.24 -12.50 -26.71
C VAL A 156 -12.77 -11.09 -26.35
N PRO A 157 -13.51 -10.35 -25.49
CA PRO A 157 -13.16 -8.98 -25.15
C PRO A 157 -11.74 -8.87 -24.59
N ILE A 158 -10.98 -7.90 -25.08
CA ILE A 158 -9.62 -7.62 -24.59
C ILE A 158 -9.69 -6.40 -23.68
N THR A 159 -9.21 -6.54 -22.45
CA THR A 159 -9.08 -5.43 -21.49
C THR A 159 -7.65 -4.91 -21.49
N HIS A 160 -7.45 -3.60 -21.62
CA HIS A 160 -6.12 -2.99 -21.69
C HIS A 160 -5.40 -2.93 -20.33
N ARG A 161 -6.13 -2.62 -19.25
CA ARG A 161 -5.66 -2.49 -17.85
C ARG A 161 -4.68 -1.34 -17.55
N ASP A 162 -4.07 -0.71 -18.55
CA ASP A 162 -3.15 0.42 -18.34
C ASP A 162 -3.44 1.62 -19.27
N ILE A 163 -4.72 2.00 -19.39
CA ILE A 163 -5.10 3.23 -20.12
C ILE A 163 -4.70 4.45 -19.30
N LYS A 164 -3.84 5.30 -19.89
CA LYS A 164 -3.32 6.54 -19.29
C LYS A 164 -2.75 7.46 -20.37
N ILE A 165 -2.51 8.72 -20.05
CA ILE A 165 -2.03 9.72 -21.02
C ILE A 165 -0.63 9.43 -21.59
N GLU A 166 0.20 8.67 -20.88
CA GLU A 166 1.51 8.23 -21.35
C GLU A 166 1.42 7.18 -22.47
N ASN A 167 0.32 6.42 -22.51
CA ASN A 167 0.09 5.35 -23.48
C ASN A 167 -0.75 5.82 -24.69
N LEU A 168 -1.00 7.13 -24.81
CA LEU A 168 -1.64 7.75 -25.97
C LEU A 168 -0.57 8.54 -26.73
N LEU A 169 -0.25 8.09 -27.95
CA LEU A 169 0.80 8.68 -28.78
C LEU A 169 0.21 9.46 -29.94
N PHE A 170 0.93 10.50 -30.38
CA PHE A 170 0.60 11.22 -31.61
C PHE A 170 1.45 10.73 -32.78
N ASP A 171 0.79 10.38 -33.89
CA ASP A 171 1.49 10.14 -35.15
C ASP A 171 2.02 11.44 -35.78
N ALA A 172 2.69 11.32 -36.92
CA ALA A 172 3.27 12.46 -37.64
C ALA A 172 2.21 13.47 -38.15
N ALA A 173 0.94 13.08 -38.21
CA ALA A 173 -0.17 13.93 -38.61
C ALA A 173 -0.91 14.55 -37.41
N GLY A 174 -0.55 14.18 -36.17
CA GLY A 174 -1.26 14.61 -34.95
C GLY A 174 -2.49 13.77 -34.61
N ARG A 175 -2.62 12.55 -35.16
CA ARG A 175 -3.68 11.61 -34.79
C ARG A 175 -3.23 10.78 -33.60
N VAL A 176 -4.17 10.42 -32.74
CA VAL A 176 -3.90 9.72 -31.49
C VAL A 176 -4.01 8.20 -31.67
N LYS A 177 -3.03 7.48 -31.14
CA LYS A 177 -2.92 6.02 -31.15
C LYS A 177 -2.64 5.49 -29.76
N LEU A 178 -3.41 4.48 -29.34
CA LEU A 178 -3.17 3.74 -28.11
C LEU A 178 -2.01 2.77 -28.30
N CYS A 179 -1.07 2.75 -27.34
CA CYS A 179 0.08 1.85 -27.31
C CYS A 179 0.19 1.08 -25.99
N ASP A 180 1.19 0.20 -25.91
CA ASP A 180 1.59 -0.59 -24.74
C ASP A 180 0.54 -1.61 -24.23
N PHE A 181 0.50 -2.76 -24.93
CA PHE A 181 -0.42 -3.87 -24.63
C PHE A 181 0.19 -4.89 -23.67
N GLY A 182 1.31 -4.57 -23.00
CA GLY A 182 2.02 -5.48 -22.08
C GLY A 182 1.21 -5.90 -20.85
N SER A 183 0.21 -5.09 -20.48
CA SER A 183 -0.73 -5.41 -19.40
C SER A 183 -2.07 -5.97 -19.91
N ALA A 184 -2.30 -6.02 -21.22
CA ALA A 184 -3.60 -6.41 -21.76
C ALA A 184 -3.93 -7.89 -21.48
N THR A 185 -5.21 -8.20 -21.29
CA THR A 185 -5.69 -9.55 -20.99
C THR A 185 -7.08 -9.81 -21.56
N THR A 186 -7.38 -11.08 -21.83
CA THR A 186 -8.73 -11.57 -22.14
C THR A 186 -9.41 -12.19 -20.92
N GLN A 187 -8.73 -12.22 -19.76
CA GLN A 187 -9.28 -12.79 -18.54
C GLN A 187 -10.32 -11.84 -17.93
N ILE A 188 -11.46 -12.42 -17.56
CA ILE A 188 -12.52 -11.75 -16.82
C ILE A 188 -12.66 -12.48 -15.50
N PHE A 189 -12.56 -11.75 -14.40
CA PHE A 189 -12.73 -12.30 -13.07
C PHE A 189 -14.13 -11.97 -12.57
N GLN A 190 -14.81 -12.98 -12.02
CA GLN A 190 -16.11 -12.84 -11.39
C GLN A 190 -15.96 -13.29 -9.93
N PRO A 191 -15.50 -12.39 -9.03
CA PRO A 191 -15.49 -12.69 -7.61
C PRO A 191 -16.91 -12.93 -7.13
N ASP A 192 -17.11 -13.96 -6.31
CA ASP A 192 -18.38 -14.28 -5.70
C ASP A 192 -18.18 -14.66 -4.22
N GLU A 193 -19.26 -15.00 -3.52
CA GLU A 193 -19.24 -15.38 -2.10
C GLU A 193 -18.43 -16.67 -1.83
N THR A 194 -18.17 -17.49 -2.85
CA THR A 194 -17.38 -18.73 -2.73
C THR A 194 -15.87 -18.48 -2.85
N TRP A 195 -15.45 -17.29 -3.29
CA TRP A 195 -14.04 -16.93 -3.36
C TRP A 195 -13.44 -16.72 -1.97
N ASN A 196 -12.54 -17.63 -1.59
CA ASN A 196 -11.75 -17.48 -0.37
C ASN A 196 -10.77 -16.28 -0.44
N MET A 197 -10.25 -15.90 0.72
CA MET A 197 -9.31 -14.77 0.84
C MET A 197 -8.07 -14.95 -0.06
N ALA A 198 -7.53 -16.16 -0.20
CA ALA A 198 -6.32 -16.38 -1.00
C ALA A 198 -6.55 -16.05 -2.48
N ARG A 199 -7.71 -16.43 -3.05
CA ARG A 199 -8.07 -16.14 -4.45
C ARG A 199 -8.29 -14.65 -4.69
N ARG A 200 -8.88 -13.96 -3.71
CA ARG A 200 -9.05 -12.49 -3.70
C ARG A 200 -7.71 -11.76 -3.62
N THR A 201 -6.82 -12.18 -2.72
CA THR A 201 -5.44 -11.65 -2.62
C THR A 201 -4.67 -11.86 -3.92
N GLN A 202 -4.80 -13.03 -4.55
CA GLN A 202 -4.13 -13.30 -5.83
C GLN A 202 -4.60 -12.35 -6.94
N LEU A 203 -5.90 -12.08 -7.02
CA LEU A 203 -6.45 -11.09 -7.95
C LEU A 203 -5.93 -9.68 -7.65
N GLU A 204 -5.92 -9.27 -6.38
CA GLU A 204 -5.39 -7.97 -5.96
C GLU A 204 -3.90 -7.81 -6.30
N GLU A 205 -3.09 -8.85 -6.09
CA GLU A 205 -1.66 -8.87 -6.45
C GLU A 205 -1.42 -8.87 -7.95
N GLU A 206 -2.27 -9.54 -8.74
CA GLU A 206 -2.22 -9.47 -10.21
C GLU A 206 -2.55 -8.07 -10.69
N MET A 207 -3.64 -7.47 -10.20
CA MET A 207 -4.01 -6.12 -10.58
C MET A 207 -2.96 -5.11 -10.14
N GLN A 208 -2.34 -5.27 -8.97
CA GLN A 208 -1.29 -4.39 -8.49
C GLN A 208 -0.05 -4.37 -9.41
N ARG A 209 0.25 -5.49 -10.08
CA ARG A 209 1.38 -5.62 -11.02
C ARG A 209 1.12 -4.99 -12.39
N HIS A 210 -0.13 -5.02 -12.86
CA HIS A 210 -0.47 -4.68 -14.25
C HIS A 210 -1.23 -3.35 -14.41
N THR A 211 -1.50 -2.62 -13.34
CA THR A 211 -2.26 -1.35 -13.38
C THR A 211 -1.53 -0.21 -12.69
N THR A 212 -1.67 1.00 -13.24
CA THR A 212 -1.17 2.23 -12.61
C THR A 212 -2.08 2.67 -11.45
N PRO A 213 -1.57 2.86 -10.21
CA PRO A 213 -2.39 3.06 -9.00
C PRO A 213 -3.51 4.11 -9.10
N MET A 214 -3.21 5.29 -9.63
CA MET A 214 -4.17 6.40 -9.73
C MET A 214 -5.31 6.13 -10.73
N TYR A 215 -5.11 5.24 -11.71
CA TYR A 215 -6.12 4.87 -12.71
C TYR A 215 -6.94 3.62 -12.33
N ARG A 216 -6.68 3.01 -11.16
CA ARG A 216 -7.38 1.79 -10.74
C ARG A 216 -8.86 2.04 -10.51
N ALA A 217 -9.69 1.14 -11.05
CA ALA A 217 -11.12 1.16 -10.87
C ALA A 217 -11.53 0.60 -9.48
N PRO A 218 -12.68 1.01 -8.92
CA PRO A 218 -13.18 0.55 -7.62
C PRO A 218 -13.24 -0.98 -7.44
N GLU A 219 -13.69 -1.72 -8.46
CA GLU A 219 -13.81 -3.19 -8.46
C GLU A 219 -12.46 -3.93 -8.34
N ILE A 220 -11.36 -3.25 -8.67
CA ILE A 220 -9.99 -3.78 -8.50
C ILE A 220 -9.52 -3.57 -7.05
N LEU A 221 -9.98 -2.50 -6.40
CA LEU A 221 -9.55 -2.12 -5.07
C LEU A 221 -10.37 -2.81 -3.97
N ASP A 222 -11.64 -3.10 -4.24
CA ASP A 222 -12.52 -3.82 -3.33
C ASP A 222 -13.17 -5.01 -4.04
N THR A 223 -12.47 -6.15 -3.97
CA THR A 223 -12.98 -7.41 -4.53
C THR A 223 -14.19 -7.95 -3.75
N TYR A 224 -14.48 -7.44 -2.54
CA TYR A 224 -15.57 -7.88 -1.67
C TYR A 224 -16.95 -7.38 -2.07
N GLN A 225 -17.02 -6.39 -2.98
CA GLN A 225 -18.29 -6.02 -3.62
C GLN A 225 -18.76 -7.04 -4.68
N ASN A 226 -17.95 -8.07 -4.97
CA ASN A 226 -18.26 -9.10 -5.97
C ASN A 226 -18.54 -8.53 -7.37
N TYR A 227 -17.98 -7.36 -7.66
CA TYR A 227 -18.03 -6.76 -8.98
C TYR A 227 -17.14 -7.53 -9.97
N VAL A 228 -17.62 -7.66 -11.20
CA VAL A 228 -16.85 -8.26 -12.29
C VAL A 228 -15.65 -7.37 -12.60
N VAL A 229 -14.46 -7.96 -12.60
CA VAL A 229 -13.22 -7.30 -13.03
C VAL A 229 -12.95 -7.71 -14.47
N GLY A 230 -13.05 -6.74 -15.39
CA GLY A 230 -12.98 -6.98 -16.83
C GLY A 230 -12.95 -5.66 -17.62
N PRO A 231 -13.54 -5.61 -18.83
CA PRO A 231 -13.47 -4.46 -19.74
C PRO A 231 -13.87 -3.11 -19.13
N GLN A 232 -14.84 -3.09 -18.19
CA GLN A 232 -15.33 -1.85 -17.58
C GLN A 232 -14.28 -1.08 -16.77
N GLN A 233 -13.15 -1.69 -16.41
CA GLN A 233 -12.04 -0.96 -15.79
C GLN A 233 -11.39 0.04 -16.77
N ASP A 234 -11.37 -0.27 -18.07
CA ASP A 234 -10.83 0.64 -19.08
C ASP A 234 -11.76 1.87 -19.23
N ILE A 235 -13.07 1.69 -19.05
CA ILE A 235 -14.05 2.80 -19.05
C ILE A 235 -13.81 3.76 -17.89
N TRP A 236 -13.53 3.24 -16.70
CA TRP A 236 -13.12 4.06 -15.56
C TRP A 236 -11.84 4.84 -15.86
N ALA A 237 -10.81 4.16 -16.39
CA ALA A 237 -9.55 4.78 -16.74
C ALA A 237 -9.70 5.86 -17.83
N LEU A 238 -10.57 5.66 -18.83
CA LEU A 238 -10.96 6.67 -19.81
C LEU A 238 -11.59 7.91 -19.15
N GLY A 239 -12.44 7.72 -18.13
CA GLY A 239 -12.98 8.81 -17.32
C GLY A 239 -11.90 9.62 -16.59
N CYS A 240 -10.93 8.93 -15.99
CA CYS A 240 -9.77 9.56 -15.37
C CYS A 240 -8.91 10.34 -16.38
N VAL A 241 -8.65 9.75 -17.56
CA VAL A 241 -7.94 10.42 -18.66
C VAL A 241 -8.68 11.68 -19.08
N LEU A 242 -9.98 11.60 -19.38
CA LEU A 242 -10.75 12.76 -19.84
C LEU A 242 -10.79 13.88 -18.79
N PHE A 243 -10.96 13.53 -17.51
CA PHE A 243 -10.85 14.49 -16.42
C PHE A 243 -9.48 15.16 -16.42
N TYR A 244 -8.40 14.39 -16.54
CA TYR A 244 -7.05 14.96 -16.52
C TYR A 244 -6.78 15.86 -17.74
N LEU A 245 -7.25 15.47 -18.93
CA LEU A 245 -7.15 16.29 -20.15
C LEU A 245 -7.85 17.65 -19.97
N CYS A 246 -9.02 17.67 -19.31
CA CYS A 246 -9.83 18.87 -19.11
C CYS A 246 -9.28 19.79 -18.01
N TYR A 247 -8.85 19.21 -16.89
CA TYR A 247 -8.59 19.96 -15.66
C TYR A 247 -7.11 20.04 -15.28
N HIS A 248 -6.23 19.32 -15.98
CA HIS A 248 -4.79 19.30 -15.73
C HIS A 248 -4.40 18.86 -14.30
N VAL A 249 -5.35 18.23 -13.60
CA VAL A 249 -5.19 17.57 -12.31
C VAL A 249 -5.88 16.22 -12.41
N HIS A 250 -5.24 15.16 -11.91
CA HIS A 250 -5.84 13.83 -11.93
C HIS A 250 -6.92 13.71 -10.82
N PRO A 251 -8.10 13.10 -11.07
CA PRO A 251 -9.18 13.08 -10.09
C PRO A 251 -8.79 12.36 -8.78
N PHE A 252 -7.87 11.40 -8.86
CA PHE A 252 -7.37 10.57 -7.75
C PHE A 252 -5.82 10.52 -7.70
N GLU A 253 -5.14 11.67 -7.81
CA GLU A 253 -3.66 11.74 -7.85
C GLU A 253 -2.98 11.07 -6.64
N ASP A 254 -3.57 11.18 -5.45
CA ASP A 254 -3.11 10.55 -4.21
C ASP A 254 -3.27 9.02 -4.19
N SER A 255 -3.93 8.45 -5.20
CA SER A 255 -4.30 7.03 -5.26
C SER A 255 -5.01 6.55 -3.99
N ALA A 256 -5.72 7.45 -3.29
CA ALA A 256 -6.34 7.15 -2.01
C ALA A 256 -7.52 6.20 -2.22
N LYS A 257 -7.36 4.95 -1.74
CA LYS A 257 -8.34 3.86 -1.91
C LYS A 257 -9.78 4.30 -1.59
N LEU A 258 -9.99 4.98 -0.45
CA LEU A 258 -11.32 5.44 -0.04
C LEU A 258 -11.92 6.49 -0.97
N ARG A 259 -11.11 7.36 -1.58
CA ARG A 259 -11.61 8.35 -2.54
C ARG A 259 -12.07 7.68 -3.83
N ILE A 260 -11.30 6.71 -4.32
CA ILE A 260 -11.66 5.94 -5.51
C ILE A 260 -12.95 5.14 -5.27
N LEU A 261 -13.04 4.40 -4.14
CA LEU A 261 -14.21 3.58 -3.80
C LEU A 261 -15.50 4.41 -3.64
N ASN A 262 -15.40 5.62 -3.10
CA ASN A 262 -16.55 6.53 -2.94
C ASN A 262 -16.74 7.48 -4.13
N VAL A 263 -15.94 7.35 -5.19
CA VAL A 263 -15.93 8.27 -6.34
C VAL A 263 -15.80 9.75 -5.90
N ALA A 264 -14.96 10.00 -4.90
CA ALA A 264 -14.78 11.30 -4.30
C ALA A 264 -13.66 12.09 -4.99
N TYR A 265 -14.03 12.88 -6.00
CA TYR A 265 -13.17 13.86 -6.66
C TYR A 265 -13.84 15.23 -6.69
N THR A 266 -13.05 16.29 -6.90
CA THR A 266 -13.56 17.67 -6.97
C THR A 266 -13.17 18.27 -8.30
N VAL A 267 -14.12 18.91 -8.96
CA VAL A 267 -13.87 19.66 -10.19
C VAL A 267 -13.24 21.00 -9.81
N PRO A 268 -12.04 21.35 -10.32
CA PRO A 268 -11.41 22.62 -10.01
C PRO A 268 -12.26 23.82 -10.45
N SER A 269 -12.38 24.83 -9.59
CA SER A 269 -13.07 26.10 -9.87
C SER A 269 -12.37 26.86 -11.01
N GLY A 270 -13.14 27.54 -11.87
CA GLY A 270 -12.58 28.40 -12.94
C GLY A 270 -12.25 27.70 -14.27
N CYS A 271 -12.71 26.45 -14.46
CA CYS A 271 -12.54 25.67 -15.69
C CYS A 271 -13.89 25.44 -16.41
N GLU A 272 -14.63 26.51 -16.69
CA GLU A 272 -15.99 26.41 -17.27
C GLU A 272 -15.99 25.91 -18.73
N GLU A 273 -14.88 26.03 -19.45
CA GLU A 273 -14.74 25.61 -20.85
C GLU A 273 -14.98 24.10 -21.07
N CYS A 274 -14.80 23.27 -20.04
CA CYS A 274 -14.99 21.82 -20.10
C CYS A 274 -16.32 21.36 -19.50
N ARG A 275 -17.25 22.28 -19.21
CA ARG A 275 -18.52 21.96 -18.54
C ARG A 275 -19.37 20.97 -19.31
N ASP A 276 -19.44 21.11 -20.63
CA ASP A 276 -20.25 20.23 -21.49
C ASP A 276 -19.65 18.81 -21.63
N ILE A 277 -18.37 18.64 -21.29
CA ILE A 277 -17.65 17.35 -21.28
C ILE A 277 -17.89 16.59 -19.96
N LEU A 278 -18.15 17.31 -18.86
CA LEU A 278 -18.31 16.74 -17.52
C LEU A 278 -19.33 15.58 -17.44
N PRO A 279 -20.49 15.61 -18.11
CA PRO A 279 -21.43 14.49 -18.09
C PRO A 279 -20.85 13.17 -18.62
N ILE A 280 -19.94 13.22 -19.60
CA ILE A 280 -19.24 12.02 -20.10
C ILE A 280 -18.32 11.48 -19.00
N ILE A 281 -17.54 12.35 -18.35
CA ILE A 281 -16.67 11.98 -17.24
C ILE A 281 -17.47 11.33 -16.10
N GLU A 282 -18.57 11.96 -15.68
CA GLU A 282 -19.43 11.47 -14.60
C GLU A 282 -20.11 10.13 -14.93
N SER A 283 -20.33 9.84 -16.21
CA SER A 283 -20.85 8.56 -16.67
C SER A 283 -19.80 7.44 -16.60
N CYS A 284 -18.52 7.76 -16.84
CA CYS A 284 -17.40 6.81 -16.71
C CYS A 284 -17.05 6.54 -15.24
N LEU A 285 -17.03 7.59 -14.40
CA LEU A 285 -16.64 7.51 -12.99
C LEU A 285 -17.82 7.05 -12.11
N LYS A 286 -18.25 5.80 -12.27
CA LYS A 286 -19.21 5.12 -11.39
C LYS A 286 -18.55 3.99 -10.61
N ALA A 287 -18.90 3.86 -9.33
CA ALA A 287 -18.36 2.82 -8.46
C ALA A 287 -18.66 1.42 -9.00
N ASP A 288 -19.94 1.16 -9.28
CA ASP A 288 -20.41 -0.07 -9.91
C ASP A 288 -20.06 -0.07 -11.41
N PRO A 289 -19.28 -1.06 -11.90
CA PRO A 289 -18.94 -1.18 -13.32
C PRO A 289 -20.15 -1.39 -14.24
N LEU A 290 -21.27 -1.94 -13.76
CA LEU A 290 -22.50 -2.10 -14.54
C LEU A 290 -23.21 -0.78 -14.81
N MET A 291 -22.95 0.24 -14.00
CA MET A 291 -23.51 1.59 -14.18
C MET A 291 -22.69 2.46 -15.14
N ARG A 292 -21.54 1.95 -15.63
CA ARG A 292 -20.71 2.64 -16.62
C ARG A 292 -21.21 2.31 -18.03
N PRO A 293 -21.17 3.25 -18.99
CA PRO A 293 -21.49 2.98 -20.38
C PRO A 293 -20.50 2.00 -21.02
N GLY A 294 -20.92 1.33 -22.09
CA GLY A 294 -19.98 0.59 -22.94
C GLY A 294 -19.08 1.55 -23.74
N ALA A 295 -17.94 1.05 -24.23
CA ALA A 295 -17.03 1.85 -25.05
C ALA A 295 -17.71 2.39 -26.32
N LYS A 296 -18.60 1.61 -26.94
CA LYS A 296 -19.40 2.04 -28.09
C LYS A 296 -20.30 3.23 -27.75
N ASP A 297 -21.02 3.18 -26.63
CA ASP A 297 -21.87 4.27 -26.18
C ASP A 297 -21.06 5.54 -25.91
N LEU A 298 -19.83 5.42 -25.41
CA LEU A 298 -18.92 6.56 -25.23
C LEU A 298 -18.51 7.19 -26.56
N VAL A 299 -18.22 6.38 -27.58
CA VAL A 299 -17.92 6.88 -28.94
C VAL A 299 -19.11 7.68 -29.46
N GLU A 300 -20.33 7.12 -29.41
CA GLU A 300 -21.54 7.78 -29.88
C GLU A 300 -21.87 9.07 -29.11
N ARG A 301 -21.72 9.06 -27.77
CA ARG A 301 -21.91 10.26 -26.93
C ARG A 301 -20.89 11.35 -27.24
N THR A 302 -19.65 10.96 -27.53
CA THR A 302 -18.58 11.90 -27.90
C THR A 302 -18.83 12.53 -29.27
N GLU A 303 -19.32 11.76 -30.23
CA GLU A 303 -19.73 12.26 -31.54
C GLU A 303 -20.89 13.24 -31.44
N ALA A 304 -21.93 12.89 -30.67
CA ALA A 304 -23.07 13.77 -30.43
C ALA A 304 -22.64 15.09 -29.77
N LEU A 305 -21.75 15.04 -28.76
CA LEU A 305 -21.21 16.23 -28.12
C LEU A 305 -20.36 17.07 -29.09
N ALA A 306 -19.53 16.43 -29.91
CA ALA A 306 -18.70 17.12 -30.89
C ALA A 306 -19.55 17.85 -31.92
N VAL A 307 -20.65 17.25 -32.41
CA VAL A 307 -21.61 17.94 -33.28
C VAL A 307 -22.22 19.16 -32.59
N ALA A 308 -22.62 19.03 -31.32
CA ALA A 308 -23.19 20.15 -30.57
C ALA A 308 -22.20 21.31 -30.35
N LEU A 309 -20.90 21.02 -30.30
CA LEU A 309 -19.83 21.99 -30.10
C LEU A 309 -19.14 22.44 -31.40
N ASP A 310 -19.63 22.03 -32.57
CA ASP A 310 -19.02 22.28 -33.89
C ASP A 310 -17.55 21.81 -33.99
N ILE A 311 -17.26 20.65 -33.40
CA ILE A 311 -15.94 20.03 -33.38
C ILE A 311 -15.87 18.92 -34.44
N ASP A 312 -14.97 19.06 -35.40
CA ASP A 312 -14.67 18.02 -36.39
C ASP A 312 -13.66 17.00 -35.83
N LEU A 313 -14.20 15.87 -35.34
CA LEU A 313 -13.41 14.76 -34.77
C LEU A 313 -12.55 14.01 -35.81
N SER A 314 -12.79 14.21 -37.12
CA SER A 314 -11.99 13.56 -38.16
C SER A 314 -10.63 14.22 -38.37
N LYS A 315 -10.51 15.49 -37.96
CA LYS A 315 -9.28 16.28 -38.06
C LYS A 315 -8.29 15.91 -36.96
N PRO A 316 -6.97 15.94 -37.26
CA PRO A 316 -5.95 15.74 -36.24
C PRO A 316 -6.00 16.79 -35.12
N VAL A 317 -5.32 16.48 -34.02
CA VAL A 317 -5.13 17.42 -32.91
C VAL A 317 -4.15 18.50 -33.34
N SER A 318 -4.54 19.78 -33.21
CA SER A 318 -3.68 20.92 -33.54
C SER A 318 -2.55 21.11 -32.53
N ASN A 319 -1.47 21.77 -32.95
CA ASN A 319 -0.33 22.16 -32.11
C ASN A 319 0.44 21.00 -31.45
N VAL A 320 0.43 19.82 -32.09
CA VAL A 320 1.29 18.71 -31.70
C VAL A 320 2.69 18.98 -32.26
N ASP A 321 3.70 19.02 -31.39
CA ASP A 321 5.11 19.11 -31.81
C ASP A 321 5.57 17.73 -32.31
N THR A 322 5.62 17.54 -33.63
CA THR A 322 6.05 16.28 -34.27
C THR A 322 7.58 16.11 -34.30
N GLY A 323 8.29 16.80 -33.41
CA GLY A 323 9.73 17.03 -33.43
C GLY A 323 10.62 15.93 -32.84
N LEU A 324 10.11 14.73 -32.49
CA LEU A 324 10.96 13.66 -31.93
C LEU A 324 12.16 13.32 -32.83
N LEU A 325 12.04 13.48 -34.15
CA LEU A 325 13.14 13.30 -35.11
C LEU A 325 14.04 14.53 -35.28
N ARG A 326 13.54 15.74 -35.01
CA ARG A 326 14.31 17.00 -35.17
C ARG A 326 15.32 17.21 -34.04
N ARG A 327 15.02 16.75 -32.82
CA ARG A 327 15.96 16.87 -31.68
C ARG A 327 17.22 16.01 -31.82
N SER A 328 17.21 14.95 -32.63
CA SER A 328 18.39 14.11 -32.92
C SER A 328 19.25 14.62 -34.10
N GLN A 329 18.71 15.50 -34.97
CA GLN A 329 19.43 16.02 -36.15
C GLN A 329 20.29 17.27 -35.88
N GLY A 330 20.53 17.63 -34.62
CA GLY A 330 21.36 18.77 -34.23
C GLY A 330 22.77 18.36 -33.77
N GLN A 331 23.65 18.03 -34.73
CA GLN A 331 25.13 18.03 -34.71
C GLN A 331 25.72 16.80 -35.41
N ARG A 332 25.88 16.88 -36.74
CA ARG A 332 26.93 16.13 -37.44
C ARG A 332 28.15 17.05 -37.54
N PRO A 333 29.32 16.71 -36.96
CA PRO A 333 30.55 17.41 -37.29
C PRO A 333 30.94 17.03 -38.72
N VAL A 334 30.95 18.01 -39.62
CA VAL A 334 31.59 17.90 -40.92
C VAL A 334 33.10 17.84 -40.66
N ALA A 335 33.74 16.76 -41.09
CA ALA A 335 35.19 16.59 -41.00
C ALA A 335 35.90 17.51 -42.01
N GLY A 336 36.91 18.26 -41.55
CA GLY A 336 37.94 18.85 -42.41
C GLY A 336 38.44 20.24 -41.99
N GLY A 337 39.64 20.31 -41.39
CA GLY A 337 40.42 21.56 -41.26
C GLY A 337 41.30 21.63 -39.98
N PRO A 338 42.59 22.05 -40.07
CA PRO A 338 43.59 21.77 -39.05
C PRO A 338 43.58 22.71 -37.83
N ALA A 339 44.16 22.20 -36.74
CA ALA A 339 44.21 22.77 -35.40
C ALA A 339 44.87 24.16 -35.31
N HIS A 340 44.19 25.08 -34.62
CA HIS A 340 44.80 26.26 -34.01
C HIS A 340 44.34 26.41 -32.55
N ALA A 341 45.32 26.58 -31.67
CA ALA A 341 45.16 26.72 -30.22
C ALA A 341 44.44 28.02 -29.83
N PRO A 342 43.70 28.06 -28.70
CA PRO A 342 43.08 29.29 -28.21
C PRO A 342 44.09 30.17 -27.44
N PRO A 343 43.95 31.52 -27.46
CA PRO A 343 44.84 32.45 -26.78
C PRO A 343 44.53 32.58 -25.28
N PRO A 344 45.49 33.10 -24.47
CA PRO A 344 45.38 33.15 -23.01
C PRO A 344 44.49 34.31 -22.54
N ARG A 345 43.83 34.10 -21.39
CA ARG A 345 42.93 35.06 -20.71
C ARG A 345 43.75 36.03 -19.82
N PRO A 346 43.39 37.34 -19.73
CA PRO A 346 44.16 38.34 -18.97
C PRO A 346 43.91 38.28 -17.44
N PRO A 347 44.81 38.89 -16.63
CA PRO A 347 44.83 38.75 -15.16
C PRO A 347 43.89 39.74 -14.45
N PRO A 348 43.48 39.47 -13.20
CA PRO A 348 42.73 40.43 -12.39
C PRO A 348 43.65 41.47 -11.71
N PRO A 349 43.18 42.71 -11.48
CA PRO A 349 44.00 43.75 -10.85
C PRO A 349 44.08 43.60 -9.33
N ARG A 350 45.17 44.17 -8.80
CA ARG A 350 45.64 44.14 -7.42
C ARG A 350 44.86 45.05 -6.46
N SER A 351 44.93 44.62 -5.20
CA SER A 351 44.52 45.18 -3.91
C SER A 351 45.02 46.60 -3.57
N SER A 352 44.31 47.25 -2.64
CA SER A 352 44.94 48.06 -1.58
C SER A 352 44.14 47.94 -0.26
N VAL A 353 44.74 47.26 0.73
CA VAL A 353 45.12 47.73 2.09
C VAL A 353 43.89 47.94 3.00
N VAL A 354 43.72 47.30 4.16
CA VAL A 354 44.55 47.35 5.37
C VAL A 354 44.16 46.20 6.33
N SER A 355 45.20 45.46 6.76
CA SER A 355 45.47 44.81 8.07
C SER A 355 44.44 43.85 8.70
N GLU A 356 44.82 42.75 9.34
CA GLU A 356 46.10 42.14 9.72
C GLU A 356 45.74 40.66 9.99
N GLU A 357 46.37 39.66 9.37
CA GLU A 357 47.71 39.12 9.71
C GLU A 357 47.77 38.61 11.17
N VAL A 358 48.25 37.41 11.49
CA VAL A 358 49.17 36.52 10.77
C VAL A 358 49.07 35.14 11.45
N THR A 359 48.84 34.07 10.68
CA THR A 359 49.78 32.95 10.39
C THR A 359 50.25 32.20 11.65
N GLU A 360 50.41 30.88 11.70
CA GLU A 360 50.99 29.99 10.70
C GLU A 360 50.88 28.59 11.34
N GLN A 361 50.44 27.58 10.58
CA GLN A 361 50.90 26.18 10.66
C GLN A 361 49.89 25.26 9.96
N ALA A 362 50.06 25.16 8.64
CA ALA A 362 49.79 23.93 7.93
C ALA A 362 51.13 23.24 7.65
N SER A 363 51.65 22.51 8.64
CA SER A 363 52.58 21.39 8.43
C SER A 363 52.83 20.62 9.73
N ALA A 364 51.79 19.96 10.22
CA ALA A 364 51.87 18.68 10.94
C ALA A 364 50.45 18.27 11.31
N MET A 365 49.83 17.43 10.48
CA MET A 365 48.88 16.36 10.83
C MET A 365 47.99 16.02 9.63
N LEU A 366 48.67 15.62 8.55
CA LEU A 366 48.23 14.42 7.84
C LEU A 366 48.26 13.26 8.86
N GLY A 367 47.14 12.97 9.51
CA GLY A 367 47.04 11.78 10.35
C GLY A 367 46.14 11.86 11.58
N ALA A 368 44.89 12.29 11.47
CA ALA A 368 43.78 11.82 12.32
C ALA A 368 42.51 12.63 12.01
N LEU A 369 41.50 12.00 11.41
CA LEU A 369 40.05 12.18 11.64
C LEU A 369 39.27 11.59 10.46
N LYS A 370 39.44 10.28 10.29
CA LYS A 370 38.46 9.43 9.62
C LYS A 370 37.35 9.18 10.65
N GLY A 371 36.35 10.05 10.69
CA GLY A 371 35.11 9.80 11.44
C GLY A 371 34.59 10.99 12.24
N GLN A 372 33.88 11.92 11.59
CA GLN A 372 32.85 12.76 12.25
C GLN A 372 31.94 13.54 11.27
N GLY A 373 31.69 13.02 10.06
CA GLY A 373 30.84 13.69 9.05
C GLY A 373 29.34 13.29 9.02
N LEU A 374 28.88 12.41 9.91
CA LEU A 374 27.49 11.85 9.85
C LEU A 374 26.53 12.36 10.95
N SER A 375 26.94 13.30 11.80
CA SER A 375 26.13 13.77 12.94
C SER A 375 25.32 15.05 12.67
N LEU A 376 25.84 15.97 11.85
CA LEU A 376 25.16 17.26 11.59
C LEU A 376 23.91 17.14 10.70
N LEU A 377 23.93 16.27 9.69
CA LEU A 377 22.79 16.05 8.80
C LEU A 377 21.64 15.26 9.47
N LYS A 378 21.94 14.50 10.54
CA LYS A 378 20.93 13.78 11.34
C LYS A 378 20.16 14.73 12.25
N ASN A 379 20.86 15.66 12.90
CA ASN A 379 20.25 16.64 13.82
C ASN A 379 19.34 17.66 13.12
N LEU A 380 19.60 18.04 11.86
CA LEU A 380 18.71 18.91 11.06
C LEU A 380 17.46 18.16 10.58
N LYS A 381 17.59 16.89 10.19
CA LYS A 381 16.46 16.03 9.80
C LYS A 381 15.55 15.70 10.98
N ASP A 382 16.10 15.40 12.15
CA ASP A 382 15.33 15.04 13.34
C ASP A 382 14.58 16.25 13.93
N LYS A 383 15.20 17.45 13.93
CA LYS A 383 14.53 18.70 14.34
C LYS A 383 13.42 19.12 13.37
N SER A 384 13.62 18.94 12.07
CA SER A 384 12.59 19.23 11.05
C SER A 384 11.41 18.26 11.15
N THR A 385 11.67 16.98 11.42
CA THR A 385 10.62 15.96 11.62
C THR A 385 9.85 16.19 12.91
N ALA A 386 10.51 16.62 13.99
CA ALA A 386 9.85 16.96 15.26
C ALA A 386 8.97 18.21 15.15
N VAL A 387 9.36 19.21 14.35
CA VAL A 387 8.53 20.40 14.07
C VAL A 387 7.34 20.02 13.18
N VAL A 388 7.54 19.21 12.14
CA VAL A 388 6.45 18.68 11.29
C VAL A 388 5.48 17.83 12.11
N GLN A 389 5.96 16.96 13.01
CA GLN A 389 5.11 16.19 13.93
C GLN A 389 4.36 17.08 14.92
N LYS A 390 4.97 18.15 15.45
CA LYS A 390 4.30 19.11 16.32
C LYS A 390 3.24 19.92 15.58
N VAL A 391 3.49 20.29 14.32
CA VAL A 391 2.52 21.00 13.47
C VAL A 391 1.37 20.06 13.07
N GLN A 392 1.66 18.80 12.72
CA GLN A 392 0.65 17.82 12.35
C GLN A 392 -0.19 17.33 13.55
N ALA A 393 0.38 17.30 14.76
CA ALA A 393 -0.35 17.09 16.01
C ALA A 393 -1.23 18.30 16.41
N LYS A 394 -0.86 19.52 16.00
CA LYS A 394 -1.69 20.73 16.17
C LYS A 394 -2.79 20.86 15.12
N LEU A 395 -2.68 20.13 14.00
CA LEU A 395 -3.65 20.09 12.89
C LEU A 395 -4.53 18.83 12.88
N SER A 396 -4.28 17.84 13.75
CA SER A 396 -5.16 16.68 13.90
C SER A 396 -6.35 17.05 14.76
N THR A 397 -7.41 17.58 14.14
CA THR A 397 -8.72 17.69 14.82
C THR A 397 -9.12 16.31 15.34
N GLN A 398 -9.58 16.23 16.58
CA GLN A 398 -10.01 14.95 17.16
C GLN A 398 -11.14 14.35 16.31
N GLU A 399 -10.93 13.15 15.78
CA GLU A 399 -11.83 12.55 14.81
C GLU A 399 -13.06 11.94 15.51
N VAL A 400 -14.20 12.62 15.42
CA VAL A 400 -15.50 12.11 15.89
C VAL A 400 -16.12 11.24 14.81
N THR A 401 -16.36 9.96 15.09
CA THR A 401 -16.91 9.01 14.10
C THR A 401 -18.19 8.35 14.60
N TRP A 402 -19.26 8.46 13.82
CA TRP A 402 -20.48 7.68 14.04
C TRP A 402 -20.37 6.30 13.39
N VAL A 403 -20.26 5.26 14.22
CA VAL A 403 -20.24 3.86 13.79
C VAL A 403 -21.65 3.42 13.39
N THR A 404 -22.66 3.85 14.15
CA THR A 404 -24.09 3.70 13.82
C THR A 404 -24.82 5.00 14.08
N SER A 405 -26.13 5.06 13.81
CA SER A 405 -26.96 6.23 14.13
C SER A 405 -27.08 6.55 15.63
N ARG A 406 -26.62 5.63 16.50
CA ARG A 406 -26.68 5.72 17.97
C ARG A 406 -25.35 5.40 18.68
N LEU A 407 -24.27 5.07 17.95
CA LEU A 407 -22.96 4.78 18.51
C LEU A 407 -21.90 5.67 17.87
N CYS A 408 -21.25 6.49 18.69
CA CYS A 408 -20.19 7.39 18.31
C CYS A 408 -18.88 7.00 19.01
N VAL A 409 -17.75 7.15 18.32
CA VAL A 409 -16.40 6.89 18.82
C VAL A 409 -15.59 8.18 18.75
N VAL A 410 -14.92 8.49 19.84
CA VAL A 410 -14.04 9.66 20.00
C VAL A 410 -12.71 9.18 20.58
N PRO A 411 -11.70 8.90 19.74
CA PRO A 411 -10.42 8.39 20.20
C PRO A 411 -9.58 9.49 20.84
N VAL A 412 -8.72 9.11 21.79
CA VAL A 412 -7.71 9.97 22.42
C VAL A 412 -6.32 9.46 22.04
N ALA A 413 -5.50 10.33 21.45
CA ALA A 413 -4.11 10.00 21.13
C ALA A 413 -3.28 9.86 22.41
N ARG A 414 -2.46 8.80 22.49
CA ARG A 414 -1.65 8.49 23.69
C ARG A 414 -0.67 9.60 24.09
N SER A 415 -0.18 10.38 23.13
CA SER A 415 0.75 11.49 23.35
C SER A 415 0.08 12.81 23.74
N ALA A 416 -1.25 12.89 23.64
CA ALA A 416 -2.01 14.13 23.81
C ALA A 416 -2.87 14.15 25.08
N GLN A 417 -2.76 13.14 25.96
CA GLN A 417 -3.62 12.97 27.14
C GLN A 417 -3.63 14.15 28.13
N ASP A 418 -2.72 15.12 27.99
CA ASP A 418 -2.64 16.32 28.84
C ASP A 418 -3.04 17.62 28.10
N GLN A 419 -3.40 17.58 26.80
CA GLN A 419 -3.74 18.77 25.98
C GLN A 419 -4.89 18.52 24.98
N VAL A 420 -5.86 17.66 25.28
CA VAL A 420 -7.04 17.50 24.41
C VAL A 420 -8.08 18.55 24.79
N ASP A 421 -8.51 19.35 23.81
CA ASP A 421 -9.65 20.26 23.94
C ASP A 421 -10.95 19.45 23.92
N GLU A 422 -11.50 19.18 25.10
CA GLU A 422 -12.73 18.41 25.27
C GLU A 422 -13.96 19.13 24.71
N ASP A 423 -13.92 20.46 24.59
CA ASP A 423 -15.05 21.24 24.10
C ASP A 423 -15.25 21.07 22.58
N GLU A 424 -14.17 20.82 21.83
CA GLU A 424 -14.22 20.66 20.37
C GLU A 424 -15.03 19.43 19.93
N TRP A 425 -14.69 18.23 20.44
CA TRP A 425 -15.40 17.01 20.06
C TRP A 425 -16.83 17.02 20.62
N ASN A 426 -17.01 17.58 21.81
CA ASN A 426 -18.29 17.68 22.48
C ASN A 426 -19.26 18.57 21.68
N ALA A 427 -18.81 19.73 21.20
CA ALA A 427 -19.60 20.60 20.32
C ALA A 427 -20.04 19.88 19.03
N ARG A 428 -19.16 19.06 18.43
CA ARG A 428 -19.48 18.28 17.22
C ARG A 428 -20.55 17.21 17.48
N VAL A 429 -20.55 16.58 18.65
CA VAL A 429 -21.60 15.63 19.02
C VAL A 429 -22.92 16.36 19.34
N GLN A 430 -22.86 17.48 20.06
CA GLN A 430 -24.03 18.32 20.38
C GLN A 430 -24.72 18.87 19.14
N ALA A 431 -23.97 19.22 18.09
CA ALA A 431 -24.51 19.70 16.82
C ALA A 431 -25.51 18.72 16.17
N THR A 432 -25.51 17.44 16.56
CA THR A 432 -26.49 16.46 16.08
C THR A 432 -27.89 16.62 16.72
N GLY A 433 -28.01 17.40 17.79
CA GLY A 433 -29.26 17.64 18.52
C GLY A 433 -29.80 16.42 19.28
N LYS A 434 -29.06 15.31 19.32
CA LYS A 434 -29.49 14.07 20.01
C LYS A 434 -28.95 14.04 21.45
N PRO A 435 -29.72 13.62 22.45
CA PRO A 435 -29.19 13.38 23.79
C PRO A 435 -28.20 12.20 23.74
N TYR A 436 -27.07 12.31 24.45
CA TYR A 436 -26.07 11.24 24.49
C TYR A 436 -25.49 11.02 25.88
N VAL A 437 -24.95 9.82 26.09
CA VAL A 437 -24.23 9.42 27.31
C VAL A 437 -22.80 9.07 26.95
N VAL A 438 -21.84 9.53 27.74
CA VAL A 438 -20.41 9.31 27.49
C VAL A 438 -19.90 8.14 28.32
N TYR A 439 -19.44 7.10 27.64
CA TYR A 439 -18.73 5.96 28.24
C TYR A 439 -17.23 6.22 28.14
N ASN A 440 -16.63 6.58 29.27
CA ASN A 440 -15.24 7.01 29.32
C ASN A 440 -14.31 5.83 29.63
N LEU A 441 -13.62 5.36 28.59
CA LEU A 441 -12.65 4.27 28.59
C LEU A 441 -11.21 4.75 28.87
N SER A 442 -10.97 6.05 28.99
CA SER A 442 -9.62 6.61 29.16
C SER A 442 -9.04 6.44 30.57
N GLY A 443 -9.90 6.20 31.57
CA GLY A 443 -9.50 6.11 32.98
C GLY A 443 -9.25 7.46 33.67
N ARG A 444 -9.43 8.60 32.97
CA ARG A 444 -9.37 9.95 33.54
C ARG A 444 -10.73 10.65 33.42
N PRO A 445 -11.21 11.37 34.44
CA PRO A 445 -12.44 12.15 34.33
C PRO A 445 -12.31 13.25 33.26
N LEU A 446 -13.43 13.60 32.61
CA LEU A 446 -13.51 14.74 31.69
C LEU A 446 -13.73 16.02 32.53
N HIS A 447 -13.13 17.14 32.14
CA HIS A 447 -13.12 18.39 32.92
C HIS A 447 -13.75 19.60 32.18
N GLY A 448 -14.26 19.44 30.94
CA GLY A 448 -14.92 20.49 30.15
C GLY A 448 -16.46 20.59 30.30
N ASN A 449 -17.12 21.43 29.50
CA ASN A 449 -18.59 21.62 29.45
C ASN A 449 -19.33 20.42 28.79
N CYS A 450 -18.91 19.20 29.11
CA CYS A 450 -19.56 17.96 28.68
C CYS A 450 -20.92 17.78 29.39
N PRO A 451 -21.93 17.17 28.73
CA PRO A 451 -23.24 16.95 29.35
C PRO A 451 -23.15 16.02 30.58
N MET A 452 -24.09 16.21 31.52
CA MET A 452 -24.05 15.76 32.91
C MET A 452 -23.96 14.25 33.21
N GLU A 453 -23.90 13.35 32.23
CA GLU A 453 -23.85 11.90 32.50
C GLU A 453 -22.67 11.19 31.81
N GLN A 454 -21.61 11.00 32.60
CA GLN A 454 -20.43 10.22 32.27
C GLN A 454 -20.44 8.90 33.05
N ILE A 455 -20.21 7.79 32.36
CA ILE A 455 -20.02 6.48 32.96
C ILE A 455 -18.54 6.10 32.85
N PRO A 456 -17.76 6.15 33.95
CA PRO A 456 -16.36 5.72 33.94
C PRO A 456 -16.28 4.21 33.72
N CYS A 457 -15.50 3.79 32.72
CA CYS A 457 -15.34 2.41 32.30
C CYS A 457 -13.86 2.04 32.30
N VAL A 458 -13.40 1.39 33.38
CA VAL A 458 -11.99 1.10 33.57
C VAL A 458 -11.59 -0.18 32.81
N LEU A 459 -10.99 -0.03 31.63
CA LEU A 459 -10.46 -1.14 30.83
C LEU A 459 -8.94 -1.28 31.03
N ARG A 460 -8.53 -1.70 32.23
CA ARG A 460 -7.11 -2.01 32.52
C ARG A 460 -6.66 -3.20 31.69
N ASN A 461 -5.61 -3.02 30.92
CA ASN A 461 -4.89 -4.08 30.23
C ASN A 461 -3.41 -4.07 30.63
N VAL A 462 -2.79 -5.26 30.62
CA VAL A 462 -1.37 -5.45 30.99
C VAL A 462 -0.45 -4.63 30.08
N ARG A 463 -0.82 -4.52 28.80
CA ARG A 463 -0.15 -3.68 27.81
C ARG A 463 -1.11 -3.26 26.71
N PRO A 464 -0.83 -2.16 25.99
CA PRO A 464 -1.53 -1.72 24.79
C PRO A 464 -2.11 -2.76 23.83
N GLN A 465 -1.33 -3.78 23.45
CA GLN A 465 -1.72 -4.79 22.46
C GLN A 465 -2.48 -5.97 23.08
N VAL A 466 -2.51 -6.07 24.40
CA VAL A 466 -3.24 -7.11 25.12
C VAL A 466 -4.70 -6.64 25.30
N PRO A 467 -5.70 -7.48 24.96
CA PRO A 467 -7.09 -7.17 25.20
C PRO A 467 -7.39 -6.96 26.69
N PRO A 468 -8.24 -5.99 27.07
CA PRO A 468 -8.80 -5.92 28.42
C PRO A 468 -9.54 -7.20 28.80
N PRO A 469 -9.71 -7.51 30.10
CA PRO A 469 -10.51 -8.64 30.56
C PRO A 469 -11.91 -8.64 29.94
N ILE A 470 -12.32 -9.80 29.40
CA ILE A 470 -13.60 -9.98 28.71
C ILE A 470 -14.79 -9.59 29.60
N GLU A 471 -14.71 -9.86 30.90
CA GLU A 471 -15.74 -9.50 31.88
C GLU A 471 -15.97 -7.99 31.93
N ASN A 472 -14.91 -7.20 31.81
CA ASN A 472 -15.00 -5.74 31.80
C ASN A 472 -15.63 -5.25 30.49
N ILE A 473 -15.28 -5.85 29.35
CA ILE A 473 -15.89 -5.53 28.06
C ILE A 473 -17.40 -5.86 28.08
N LEU A 474 -17.78 -7.04 28.59
CA LEU A 474 -19.17 -7.46 28.72
C LEU A 474 -19.98 -6.56 29.66
N LYS A 475 -19.39 -6.12 30.79
CA LYS A 475 -20.01 -5.13 31.69
C LYS A 475 -20.31 -3.82 30.98
N VAL A 476 -19.37 -3.33 30.18
CA VAL A 476 -19.56 -2.11 29.37
C VAL A 476 -20.67 -2.32 28.33
N CYS A 477 -20.65 -3.43 27.59
CA CYS A 477 -21.67 -3.73 26.58
C CYS A 477 -23.07 -3.81 27.21
N SER A 478 -23.21 -4.55 28.33
CA SER A 478 -24.48 -4.69 29.06
C SER A 478 -25.00 -3.33 29.57
N SER A 479 -24.12 -2.49 30.10
CA SER A 479 -24.47 -1.13 30.53
C SER A 479 -24.96 -0.29 29.34
N ILE A 480 -24.24 -0.30 28.21
CA ILE A 480 -24.61 0.45 27.00
C ILE A 480 -25.98 0.01 26.48
N VAL A 481 -26.22 -1.30 26.37
CA VAL A 481 -27.51 -1.83 25.91
C VAL A 481 -28.64 -1.42 26.84
N THR A 482 -28.41 -1.46 28.15
CA THR A 482 -29.39 -1.02 29.16
C THR A 482 -29.70 0.48 29.02
N ALA A 483 -28.67 1.32 28.84
CA ALA A 483 -28.85 2.76 28.63
C ALA A 483 -29.62 3.07 27.34
N LEU A 484 -29.30 2.38 26.23
CA LEU A 484 -29.97 2.56 24.94
C LEU A 484 -31.43 2.07 24.92
N ARG A 485 -31.75 1.05 25.74
CA ARG A 485 -33.12 0.54 25.94
C ARG A 485 -33.98 1.48 26.79
N ASN A 486 -33.42 1.99 27.89
CA ASN A 486 -34.14 2.85 28.83
C ASN A 486 -34.40 4.26 28.27
N ARG A 487 -33.58 4.73 27.33
CA ARG A 487 -33.68 6.07 26.74
C ARG A 487 -33.85 5.97 25.22
N ARG A 488 -35.10 5.89 24.77
CA ARG A 488 -35.41 5.86 23.33
C ARG A 488 -34.97 7.19 22.69
N GLY A 489 -34.12 7.12 21.66
CA GLY A 489 -33.59 8.28 20.95
C GLY A 489 -32.24 8.79 21.46
N SER A 490 -31.69 8.25 22.55
CA SER A 490 -30.34 8.61 22.99
C SER A 490 -29.24 7.91 22.19
N CYS A 491 -28.08 8.56 22.14
CA CYS A 491 -26.84 8.04 21.57
C CYS A 491 -25.80 7.72 22.64
N VAL A 492 -24.79 6.94 22.28
CA VAL A 492 -23.66 6.57 23.13
C VAL A 492 -22.38 7.08 22.49
N VAL A 493 -21.53 7.69 23.30
CA VAL A 493 -20.20 8.15 22.90
C VAL A 493 -19.16 7.31 23.64
N LEU A 494 -18.32 6.58 22.92
CA LEU A 494 -17.15 5.90 23.46
C LEU A 494 -15.95 6.86 23.40
N TYR A 495 -15.41 7.22 24.56
CA TYR A 495 -14.27 8.13 24.67
C TYR A 495 -13.07 7.42 25.30
N GLY A 496 -11.92 7.39 24.63
CA GLY A 496 -10.71 6.78 25.19
C GLY A 496 -9.69 6.34 24.14
N ALA A 497 -8.79 5.42 24.50
CA ALA A 497 -7.80 4.92 23.55
C ALA A 497 -8.48 4.27 22.34
N GLU A 498 -7.97 4.53 21.13
CA GLU A 498 -8.61 4.08 19.88
C GLU A 498 -8.87 2.57 19.87
N ILE A 499 -7.86 1.77 20.22
CA ILE A 499 -7.97 0.31 20.25
C ILE A 499 -9.08 -0.17 21.21
N HIS A 500 -9.30 0.51 22.34
CA HIS A 500 -10.35 0.16 23.30
C HIS A 500 -11.73 0.54 22.78
N CYS A 501 -11.86 1.73 22.17
CA CYS A 501 -13.13 2.17 21.60
C CYS A 501 -13.57 1.26 20.45
N VAL A 502 -12.65 0.88 19.57
CA VAL A 502 -12.93 -0.06 18.47
C VAL A 502 -13.30 -1.42 19.05
N MET A 503 -12.52 -1.97 20.00
CA MET A 503 -12.80 -3.28 20.57
C MET A 503 -14.16 -3.35 21.28
N VAL A 504 -14.54 -2.32 22.05
CA VAL A 504 -15.87 -2.22 22.68
C VAL A 504 -16.98 -2.08 21.64
N SER A 505 -16.75 -1.32 20.55
CA SER A 505 -17.72 -1.18 19.46
C SER A 505 -18.00 -2.53 18.79
N VAL A 506 -16.95 -3.28 18.47
CA VAL A 506 -17.05 -4.60 17.85
C VAL A 506 -17.76 -5.58 18.79
N ALA A 507 -17.32 -5.62 20.06
CA ALA A 507 -17.94 -6.46 21.07
C ALA A 507 -19.44 -6.12 21.25
N LEU A 508 -19.82 -4.84 21.19
CA LEU A 508 -21.21 -4.40 21.31
C LEU A 508 -22.08 -4.87 20.13
N LEU A 509 -21.57 -4.79 18.90
CA LEU A 509 -22.29 -5.26 17.70
C LEU A 509 -22.54 -6.76 17.76
N VAL A 510 -21.53 -7.53 18.17
CA VAL A 510 -21.62 -8.97 18.37
C VAL A 510 -22.55 -9.30 19.54
N TYR A 511 -22.41 -8.62 20.68
CA TYR A 511 -23.24 -8.79 21.88
C TYR A 511 -24.73 -8.55 21.59
N CYS A 512 -25.03 -7.56 20.75
CA CYS A 512 -26.39 -7.26 20.30
C CYS A 512 -26.89 -8.16 19.16
N LYS A 513 -26.08 -9.11 18.68
CA LYS A 513 -26.36 -9.96 17.50
C LYS A 513 -26.68 -9.16 16.23
N LEU A 514 -26.11 -7.96 16.10
CA LEU A 514 -26.27 -7.14 14.90
C LEU A 514 -25.38 -7.62 13.76
N ILE A 515 -24.21 -8.16 14.11
CA ILE A 515 -23.28 -8.82 13.18
C ILE A 515 -22.84 -10.12 13.85
N GLY A 516 -22.96 -11.23 13.12
CA GLY A 516 -22.76 -12.58 13.64
C GLY A 516 -21.29 -12.99 13.76
N ASP A 517 -20.38 -12.35 13.03
CA ASP A 517 -18.95 -12.65 13.07
C ASP A 517 -18.12 -11.50 13.66
N ALA A 518 -17.10 -11.84 14.46
CA ALA A 518 -16.24 -10.86 15.09
C ALA A 518 -15.33 -10.13 14.09
N HIS A 519 -14.93 -10.81 13.01
CA HIS A 519 -14.13 -10.20 11.93
C HIS A 519 -14.98 -9.23 11.12
N ASP A 520 -16.18 -9.65 10.71
CA ASP A 520 -17.11 -8.78 9.97
C ASP A 520 -17.49 -7.54 10.79
N ALA A 521 -17.72 -7.72 12.10
CA ALA A 521 -18.02 -6.62 13.00
C ALA A 521 -16.82 -5.68 13.17
N TYR A 522 -15.60 -6.23 13.20
CA TYR A 522 -14.37 -5.43 13.17
C TYR A 522 -14.23 -4.66 11.86
N ASP A 523 -14.38 -5.30 10.71
CA ASP A 523 -14.25 -4.66 9.41
C ASP A 523 -15.31 -3.56 9.23
N PHE A 524 -16.54 -3.78 9.71
CA PHE A 524 -17.58 -2.75 9.75
C PHE A 524 -17.14 -1.51 10.55
N VAL A 525 -16.64 -1.69 11.78
CA VAL A 525 -16.19 -0.58 12.62
C VAL A 525 -14.93 0.08 12.05
N ALA A 526 -13.97 -0.71 11.58
CA ALA A 526 -12.70 -0.26 11.02
C ALA A 526 -12.90 0.55 9.73
N ASN A 527 -13.80 0.13 8.85
CA ASN A 527 -14.18 0.86 7.64
C ASN A 527 -14.81 2.22 7.97
N LYS A 528 -15.67 2.30 9.01
CA LYS A 528 -16.24 3.58 9.48
C LYS A 528 -15.19 4.48 10.12
N ARG A 529 -14.27 3.90 10.90
CA ARG A 529 -13.20 4.60 11.64
C ARG A 529 -11.99 4.97 10.78
N ARG A 530 -11.88 4.43 9.56
CA ARG A 530 -10.65 4.50 8.74
C ARG A 530 -9.41 3.98 9.51
N ALA A 531 -9.62 3.06 10.45
CA ALA A 531 -8.58 2.56 11.33
C ALA A 531 -7.67 1.57 10.58
N ALA A 532 -6.36 1.85 10.54
CA ALA A 532 -5.38 1.03 9.82
C ALA A 532 -4.86 -0.17 10.65
N GLN A 533 -5.18 -0.23 11.95
CA GLN A 533 -4.58 -1.19 12.87
C GLN A 533 -5.43 -2.47 13.01
N ARG A 534 -4.98 -3.56 12.36
CA ARG A 534 -5.56 -4.90 12.56
C ARG A 534 -5.45 -5.34 14.03
N PHE A 535 -6.48 -6.03 14.50
CA PHE A 535 -6.46 -6.67 15.81
C PHE A 535 -5.44 -7.80 15.87
N ALA A 536 -4.78 -7.90 17.02
CA ALA A 536 -3.88 -9.00 17.33
C ALA A 536 -4.67 -10.31 17.54
N PRO A 537 -4.07 -11.49 17.32
CA PRO A 537 -4.76 -12.78 17.45
C PRO A 537 -5.52 -12.96 18.77
N SER A 538 -4.94 -12.50 19.89
CA SER A 538 -5.59 -12.55 21.21
C SER A 538 -6.85 -11.67 21.30
N GLN A 539 -6.87 -10.52 20.61
CA GLN A 539 -8.02 -9.62 20.59
C GLN A 539 -9.19 -10.26 19.84
N ILE A 540 -8.91 -10.88 18.69
CA ILE A 540 -9.91 -11.65 17.92
C ILE A 540 -10.43 -12.83 18.74
N ARG A 541 -9.54 -13.64 19.33
CA ARG A 541 -9.93 -14.78 20.18
C ARG A 541 -10.84 -14.36 21.34
N SER A 542 -10.59 -13.18 21.92
CA SER A 542 -11.43 -12.63 22.98
C SER A 542 -12.82 -12.23 22.48
N LEU A 543 -12.92 -11.66 21.27
CA LEU A 543 -14.18 -11.29 20.63
C LEU A 543 -14.99 -12.53 20.19
N ASP A 544 -14.32 -13.56 19.68
CA ASP A 544 -14.95 -14.85 19.36
C ASP A 544 -15.51 -15.53 20.61
N LEU A 545 -14.82 -15.42 21.75
CA LEU A 545 -15.37 -15.90 23.01
C LEU A 545 -16.62 -15.10 23.42
N ILE A 546 -16.62 -13.78 23.26
CA ILE A 546 -17.82 -12.94 23.48
C ILE A 546 -18.98 -13.35 22.56
N LYS A 547 -18.72 -13.61 21.27
CA LYS A 547 -19.69 -14.15 20.31
C LYS A 547 -20.31 -15.45 20.80
N ASN A 548 -19.49 -16.40 21.24
CA ASN A 548 -19.95 -17.70 21.71
C ASN A 548 -20.79 -17.58 22.99
N LEU A 549 -20.38 -16.71 23.92
CA LEU A 549 -21.12 -16.45 25.16
C LEU A 549 -22.48 -15.77 24.91
N THR A 550 -22.61 -14.99 23.85
CA THR A 550 -23.83 -14.21 23.55
C THR A 550 -24.78 -14.91 22.58
N SER A 551 -24.30 -15.89 21.81
CA SER A 551 -25.11 -16.63 20.82
C SER A 551 -26.15 -17.56 21.44
N SER A 552 -25.89 -18.13 22.63
CA SER A 552 -26.82 -19.02 23.33
C SER A 552 -28.07 -18.30 23.84
N ALA A 553 -29.26 -18.77 23.44
CA ALA A 553 -30.55 -18.23 23.87
C ALA A 553 -30.83 -18.44 25.38
N SER A 554 -30.10 -19.34 26.01
CA SER A 554 -30.10 -19.59 27.44
C SER A 554 -28.82 -19.05 28.03
N VAL A 555 -28.89 -17.93 28.76
CA VAL A 555 -27.83 -17.45 29.65
C VAL A 555 -27.76 -18.39 30.86
N VAL A 556 -27.39 -19.65 30.61
CA VAL A 556 -26.96 -20.58 31.65
C VAL A 556 -25.46 -20.72 31.46
N LEU A 557 -24.76 -19.79 32.11
CA LEU A 557 -23.42 -19.93 32.66
C LEU A 557 -22.57 -21.04 32.00
N LEU A 558 -21.83 -20.70 30.94
CA LEU A 558 -20.43 -21.11 31.01
C LEU A 558 -19.90 -20.34 32.22
N PRO A 559 -19.53 -21.00 33.33
CA PRO A 559 -18.90 -20.26 34.40
C PRO A 559 -17.64 -19.64 33.76
N MET A 560 -17.59 -18.31 33.76
CA MET A 560 -16.37 -17.58 33.38
C MET A 560 -15.20 -17.99 34.30
N SER A 561 -15.51 -18.65 35.41
CA SER A 561 -14.56 -19.34 36.25
C SER A 561 -14.49 -20.82 35.87
N ARG A 562 -13.31 -21.25 35.44
CA ARG A 562 -12.91 -22.65 35.39
C ARG A 562 -11.49 -22.67 35.93
N PRO A 563 -11.31 -22.82 37.25
CA PRO A 563 -9.98 -22.82 37.84
C PRO A 563 -9.15 -23.95 37.24
N MET A 564 -7.90 -23.66 36.90
CA MET A 564 -6.91 -24.62 36.40
C MET A 564 -5.56 -24.36 37.08
N SER A 565 -4.65 -25.32 37.04
CA SER A 565 -3.27 -25.15 37.50
C SER A 565 -2.29 -25.23 36.33
N LEU A 566 -1.42 -24.23 36.16
CA LEU A 566 -0.36 -24.24 35.15
C LEU A 566 0.86 -24.98 35.68
N ARG A 567 1.20 -26.11 35.03
CA ARG A 567 2.30 -27.01 35.40
C ARG A 567 3.60 -26.71 34.71
N SER A 568 3.60 -26.71 33.39
CA SER A 568 4.80 -26.46 32.62
C SER A 568 4.53 -25.58 31.41
N ILE A 569 5.58 -24.86 31.00
CA ILE A 569 5.61 -24.09 29.76
C ILE A 569 6.75 -24.66 28.92
N SER A 570 6.41 -25.20 27.76
CA SER A 570 7.39 -25.62 26.77
C SER A 570 7.45 -24.64 25.61
N LEU A 571 8.67 -24.20 25.27
CA LEU A 571 8.95 -23.38 24.11
C LEU A 571 9.85 -24.18 23.15
N SER A 572 9.38 -24.45 21.92
CA SER A 572 10.30 -24.96 20.88
C SER A 572 11.21 -23.84 20.39
N THR A 573 12.49 -24.11 20.23
CA THR A 573 13.48 -23.10 19.84
C THR A 573 13.80 -23.21 18.34
N LEU A 574 14.12 -22.08 17.72
CA LEU A 574 14.72 -22.07 16.39
C LEU A 574 16.23 -22.36 16.49
N PRO A 575 16.84 -23.10 15.54
CA PRO A 575 18.28 -23.39 15.53
C PRO A 575 19.20 -22.15 15.56
N ILE A 576 18.69 -20.94 15.31
CA ILE A 576 19.49 -19.70 15.16
C ILE A 576 19.27 -18.70 16.30
N LEU A 577 18.33 -18.95 17.22
CA LEU A 577 18.40 -18.31 18.54
C LEU A 577 19.71 -18.72 19.27
N ALA A 578 20.26 -19.89 18.91
CA ALA A 578 21.60 -20.35 19.28
C ALA A 578 22.77 -19.59 18.62
N GLY A 579 22.49 -18.69 17.66
CA GLY A 579 23.47 -17.81 17.02
C GLY A 579 23.65 -16.46 17.71
N ILE A 580 22.74 -16.07 18.61
CA ILE A 580 22.97 -14.94 19.51
C ILE A 580 23.84 -15.45 20.66
N ARG A 581 25.00 -14.80 20.84
CA ARG A 581 25.99 -15.12 21.89
C ARG A 581 25.30 -15.46 23.22
N SER A 582 25.75 -16.55 23.85
CA SER A 582 25.40 -16.98 25.21
C SER A 582 25.18 -15.78 26.14
N GLY A 583 23.98 -15.65 26.73
CA GLY A 583 23.69 -14.59 27.71
C GLY A 583 22.29 -13.98 27.69
N LEU A 584 21.44 -14.29 26.69
CA LEU A 584 20.04 -13.86 26.70
C LEU A 584 19.21 -14.67 27.70
N ARG A 585 18.51 -13.97 28.60
CA ARG A 585 17.56 -14.55 29.55
C ARG A 585 16.14 -14.29 29.09
N LEU A 586 15.36 -15.34 28.92
CA LEU A 586 13.92 -15.21 28.68
C LEU A 586 13.22 -14.88 30.00
N VAL A 587 12.31 -13.91 29.94
CA VAL A 587 11.44 -13.50 31.03
C VAL A 587 10.01 -13.76 30.61
N ILE A 588 9.35 -14.69 31.30
CA ILE A 588 7.95 -15.01 31.13
C ILE A 588 7.20 -14.44 32.32
N GLU A 589 6.12 -13.72 32.08
CA GLU A 589 5.21 -13.22 33.10
C GLU A 589 3.79 -13.72 32.79
N ILE A 590 3.12 -14.27 33.80
CA ILE A 590 1.75 -14.77 33.70
C ILE A 590 0.85 -13.86 34.53
N TYR A 591 -0.23 -13.40 33.91
CA TYR A 591 -1.24 -12.57 34.53
C TYR A 591 -2.61 -13.25 34.48
N ALA A 592 -3.34 -13.21 35.60
CA ALA A 592 -4.77 -13.51 35.64
C ALA A 592 -5.53 -12.17 35.73
N GLY A 593 -6.29 -11.85 34.69
CA GLY A 593 -6.85 -10.53 34.46
C GLY A 593 -5.76 -9.48 34.34
N SER A 594 -5.65 -8.58 35.33
CA SER A 594 -4.60 -7.56 35.40
C SER A 594 -3.53 -7.83 36.47
N ASN A 595 -3.67 -8.92 37.22
CA ASN A 595 -2.78 -9.25 38.33
C ASN A 595 -1.71 -10.24 37.87
N LYS A 596 -0.44 -9.92 38.10
CA LYS A 596 0.66 -10.85 37.85
C LYS A 596 0.60 -11.98 38.87
N VAL A 597 0.41 -13.22 38.41
CA VAL A 597 0.32 -14.41 39.26
C VAL A 597 1.63 -15.19 39.32
N TRP A 598 2.48 -15.06 38.31
CA TRP A 598 3.77 -15.75 38.26
C TRP A 598 4.76 -15.05 37.32
N ASP A 599 6.06 -15.18 37.58
CA ASP A 599 7.11 -14.83 36.63
C ASP A 599 8.34 -15.75 36.72
N SER A 600 9.14 -15.77 35.65
CA SER A 600 10.29 -16.65 35.53
C SER A 600 11.58 -16.10 36.16
N VAL A 601 11.55 -14.88 36.74
CA VAL A 601 12.76 -14.20 37.23
C VAL A 601 13.32 -14.89 38.47
N GLY A 602 12.45 -15.50 39.28
CA GLY A 602 12.81 -16.25 40.49
C GLY A 602 13.11 -17.75 40.29
N CYS A 603 13.05 -18.27 39.06
CA CYS A 603 13.24 -19.71 38.80
C CYS A 603 14.71 -20.13 39.01
N LYS A 604 14.92 -21.24 39.76
CA LYS A 604 16.26 -21.81 40.05
C LYS A 604 17.09 -22.11 38.79
N ARG A 605 16.43 -22.40 37.66
CA ARG A 605 17.05 -22.59 36.34
C ARG A 605 16.49 -21.53 35.39
N PRO A 606 17.25 -20.46 35.09
CA PRO A 606 16.79 -19.46 34.13
C PRO A 606 16.71 -20.09 32.73
N LEU A 607 15.61 -19.83 32.01
CA LEU A 607 15.49 -20.12 30.58
C LEU A 607 16.55 -19.31 29.83
N THR A 608 17.70 -19.93 29.65
CA THR A 608 18.77 -19.41 28.82
C THR A 608 18.58 -20.02 27.45
N VAL A 609 18.64 -19.18 26.42
CA VAL A 609 18.58 -19.64 25.03
C VAL A 609 19.75 -20.61 24.80
N SER A 610 19.47 -21.91 24.79
CA SER A 610 20.46 -22.98 24.66
C SER A 610 20.36 -23.64 23.29
N LYS A 611 21.34 -24.46 22.91
CA LYS A 611 21.39 -25.19 21.63
C LYS A 611 20.33 -26.32 21.52
N SER A 612 19.53 -26.58 22.55
CA SER A 612 18.48 -27.61 22.51
C SER A 612 17.26 -27.13 21.71
N PHE A 613 16.66 -28.03 20.92
CA PHE A 613 15.50 -27.78 20.03
C PHE A 613 14.19 -27.46 20.77
N SER A 614 14.14 -27.69 22.08
CA SER A 614 13.05 -27.30 22.97
C SER A 614 13.60 -27.03 24.36
N SER A 615 12.94 -26.12 25.08
CA SER A 615 13.19 -25.89 26.50
C SER A 615 11.85 -25.93 27.23
N GLU A 616 11.74 -26.87 28.16
CA GLU A 616 10.60 -26.98 29.07
C GLU A 616 10.95 -26.29 30.39
N LEU A 617 10.02 -25.48 30.87
CA LEU A 617 10.09 -24.80 32.15
C LEU A 617 8.99 -25.34 33.05
N ASP A 618 9.40 -25.97 34.14
CA ASP A 618 8.52 -26.34 35.23
C ASP A 618 8.12 -25.07 36.00
N VAL A 619 6.83 -24.78 36.02
CA VAL A 619 6.22 -23.59 36.62
C VAL A 619 5.76 -23.88 38.06
N GLY A 620 5.49 -25.15 38.39
CA GLY A 620 4.84 -25.58 39.65
C GLY A 620 3.33 -25.73 39.49
N ASP A 621 2.53 -25.52 40.54
CA ASP A 621 1.05 -25.55 40.46
C ASP A 621 0.49 -24.12 40.59
N VAL A 622 0.65 -23.31 39.53
CA VAL A 622 0.19 -21.91 39.56
C VAL A 622 -1.32 -21.85 39.28
N PRO A 623 -2.15 -21.35 40.21
CA PRO A 623 -3.59 -21.26 39.98
C PRO A 623 -3.91 -20.20 38.92
N LEU A 624 -4.70 -20.61 37.94
CA LEU A 624 -5.21 -19.80 36.83
C LEU A 624 -6.73 -19.80 36.86
N ASP A 625 -7.34 -18.61 36.76
CA ASP A 625 -8.78 -18.50 36.55
C ASP A 625 -9.13 -17.24 35.74
N GLY A 626 -10.15 -17.34 34.90
CA GLY A 626 -10.61 -16.27 34.00
C GLY A 626 -9.68 -16.03 32.80
N GLN A 627 -9.45 -14.77 32.46
CA GLN A 627 -8.55 -14.39 31.35
C GLN A 627 -7.07 -14.48 31.77
N ILE A 628 -6.30 -15.31 31.06
CA ILE A 628 -4.87 -15.51 31.30
C ILE A 628 -4.06 -14.85 30.19
N THR A 629 -3.09 -14.03 30.58
CA THR A 629 -2.11 -13.40 29.66
C THR A 629 -0.73 -13.93 29.97
N MET A 630 -0.08 -14.56 28.98
CA MET A 630 1.34 -14.86 29.02
C MET A 630 2.10 -13.81 28.23
N LEU A 631 3.04 -13.12 28.89
CA LEU A 631 3.92 -12.14 28.30
C LEU A 631 5.34 -12.72 28.23
N VAL A 632 5.93 -12.76 27.03
CA VAL A 632 7.30 -13.24 26.84
C VAL A 632 8.19 -12.09 26.38
N SER A 633 9.28 -11.89 27.12
CA SER A 633 10.30 -10.88 26.88
C SER A 633 11.70 -11.49 27.00
N TYR A 634 12.73 -10.78 26.58
CA TYR A 634 14.12 -11.13 26.89
C TYR A 634 14.87 -9.96 27.53
N SER A 635 15.85 -10.27 28.37
CA SER A 635 16.80 -9.30 28.92
C SER A 635 18.24 -9.75 28.67
N ARG A 636 19.12 -8.76 28.46
CA ARG A 636 20.59 -8.94 28.31
C ARG A 636 21.37 -8.61 29.58
N SER A 637 20.74 -7.90 30.52
CA SER A 637 21.38 -7.43 31.75
C SER A 637 20.60 -7.97 32.96
N ASP A 638 19.72 -7.16 33.54
CA ASP A 638 18.98 -7.49 34.75
C ASP A 638 17.52 -7.85 34.42
N PRO A 639 17.12 -9.13 34.49
CA PRO A 639 15.74 -9.54 34.22
C PRO A 639 14.71 -8.99 35.22
N VAL A 640 15.14 -8.41 36.35
CA VAL A 640 14.25 -7.72 37.31
C VAL A 640 13.87 -6.33 36.79
N ASP A 641 14.83 -5.60 36.24
CA ASP A 641 14.64 -4.24 35.73
C ASP A 641 13.69 -4.22 34.50
N PRO A 642 12.50 -3.59 34.60
CA PRO A 642 11.57 -3.48 33.48
C PRO A 642 12.16 -2.77 32.26
N ALA A 643 13.09 -1.81 32.45
CA ALA A 643 13.70 -1.06 31.35
C ALA A 643 14.67 -1.93 30.52
N SER A 644 15.17 -3.01 31.09
CA SER A 644 16.05 -3.95 30.41
C SER A 644 15.29 -4.99 29.58
N LYS A 645 14.00 -5.18 29.85
CA LYS A 645 13.15 -6.18 29.20
C LYS A 645 12.73 -5.70 27.82
N LYS A 646 12.99 -6.52 26.81
CA LYS A 646 12.51 -6.32 25.44
C LYS A 646 11.41 -7.32 25.13
N PHE A 647 10.23 -6.81 24.77
CA PHE A 647 9.09 -7.63 24.41
C PHE A 647 9.35 -8.50 23.18
N MET A 648 8.87 -9.73 23.21
CA MET A 648 8.86 -10.64 22.07
C MET A 648 7.44 -10.86 21.55
N PHE A 649 6.59 -11.44 22.38
CA PHE A 649 5.21 -11.75 22.03
C PHE A 649 4.35 -11.93 23.29
N SER A 650 3.03 -11.83 23.13
CA SER A 650 2.07 -12.27 24.14
C SER A 650 1.09 -13.27 23.58
N VAL A 651 0.40 -13.98 24.46
CA VAL A 651 -0.79 -14.75 24.10
C VAL A 651 -1.80 -14.65 25.22
N VAL A 652 -3.07 -14.50 24.84
CA VAL A 652 -4.20 -14.47 25.77
C VAL A 652 -5.13 -15.63 25.46
N PHE A 653 -5.58 -16.29 26.52
CA PHE A 653 -6.63 -17.28 26.47
C PHE A 653 -7.49 -17.15 27.72
N HIS A 654 -8.60 -17.88 27.76
CA HIS A 654 -9.52 -17.84 28.88
C HIS A 654 -9.73 -19.26 29.40
N THR A 655 -9.72 -19.44 30.73
CA THR A 655 -9.74 -20.78 31.33
C THR A 655 -11.02 -21.54 31.01
N SER A 656 -12.16 -20.86 30.86
CA SER A 656 -13.45 -21.50 30.50
C SER A 656 -13.43 -22.28 29.17
N VAL A 657 -12.56 -21.91 28.22
CA VAL A 657 -12.42 -22.60 26.92
C VAL A 657 -11.06 -23.27 26.74
N ALA A 658 -10.23 -23.25 27.78
CA ALA A 658 -8.93 -23.90 27.75
C ALA A 658 -9.08 -25.43 27.82
N LYS A 659 -8.17 -26.11 27.12
CA LYS A 659 -7.96 -27.55 27.18
C LYS A 659 -6.77 -27.84 28.09
N GLU A 660 -6.66 -29.07 28.56
CA GLU A 660 -5.54 -29.51 29.41
C GLU A 660 -4.17 -29.23 28.77
N LEU A 661 -4.08 -29.40 27.44
CA LEU A 661 -2.87 -29.07 26.69
C LEU A 661 -3.17 -27.98 25.65
N MET A 662 -2.66 -26.77 25.90
CA MET A 662 -2.82 -25.63 25.00
C MET A 662 -1.58 -25.52 24.10
N LYS A 663 -1.79 -25.45 22.78
CA LYS A 663 -0.71 -25.30 21.80
C LYS A 663 -0.94 -24.04 20.98
N PHE A 664 0.03 -23.12 21.01
CA PHE A 664 0.00 -21.89 20.23
C PHE A 664 1.12 -21.90 19.20
N SER A 665 0.74 -21.75 17.93
CA SER A 665 1.66 -21.55 16.81
C SER A 665 2.02 -20.08 16.67
N ARG A 666 2.88 -19.72 15.70
CA ARG A 666 3.25 -18.32 15.46
C ARG A 666 2.05 -17.42 15.18
N SER A 667 1.08 -17.87 14.39
CA SER A 667 -0.11 -17.10 14.01
C SER A 667 -1.06 -16.84 15.19
N ASP A 668 -0.88 -17.56 16.31
CA ASP A 668 -1.65 -17.42 17.54
C ASP A 668 -1.10 -16.38 18.52
N LEU A 669 0.07 -15.80 18.23
CA LEU A 669 0.82 -14.92 19.14
C LEU A 669 0.67 -13.45 18.76
N ASP A 670 0.53 -12.59 19.75
CA ASP A 670 0.53 -11.13 19.55
C ASP A 670 1.96 -10.63 19.43
N ILE A 671 2.32 -10.21 18.21
CA ILE A 671 3.63 -9.65 17.90
C ILE A 671 3.48 -8.16 17.61
N SER A 672 4.32 -7.34 18.22
CA SER A 672 4.31 -5.89 18.01
C SER A 672 5.05 -5.55 16.72
N ILE A 673 4.37 -4.95 15.74
CA ILE A 673 4.94 -4.56 14.42
C ILE A 673 6.10 -3.56 14.58
N VAL A 674 6.01 -2.66 15.57
CA VAL A 674 7.07 -1.66 15.86
C VAL A 674 8.30 -2.31 16.50
N GLU A 675 8.08 -3.36 17.29
CA GLU A 675 9.13 -4.10 18.00
C GLU A 675 9.53 -5.38 17.25
N GLU A 676 9.01 -5.60 16.04
CA GLU A 676 9.33 -6.75 15.18
C GLU A 676 10.83 -6.79 14.87
N ASN A 677 11.48 -5.61 14.89
CA ASN A 677 12.92 -5.47 14.79
C ASN A 677 13.72 -6.03 15.97
N ASN A 678 13.11 -6.15 17.15
CA ASN A 678 13.70 -6.76 18.35
C ASN A 678 13.61 -8.30 18.33
N ILE A 679 12.93 -8.86 17.34
CA ILE A 679 12.71 -10.29 17.16
C ILE A 679 13.74 -10.80 16.15
N PRO A 680 14.45 -11.92 16.43
CA PRO A 680 15.50 -12.43 15.56
C PRO A 680 15.03 -12.61 14.10
N PRO A 681 15.87 -12.30 13.08
CA PRO A 681 15.49 -12.36 11.66
C PRO A 681 14.93 -13.72 11.22
N ASP A 682 15.45 -14.82 11.77
CA ASP A 682 15.01 -16.18 11.41
C ASP A 682 13.69 -16.58 12.05
N PHE A 683 13.26 -15.85 13.10
CA PHE A 683 11.89 -15.92 13.59
C PHE A 683 10.92 -15.19 12.64
N ARG A 684 11.40 -14.35 11.71
CA ARG A 684 10.58 -13.70 10.66
C ARG A 684 10.47 -14.52 9.37
N ALA A 685 11.33 -15.53 9.17
CA ALA A 685 11.52 -16.23 7.90
C ALA A 685 10.56 -17.41 7.64
N TYR A 686 9.64 -17.73 8.54
CA TYR A 686 8.74 -18.88 8.40
C TYR A 686 7.34 -18.48 7.94
N PRO A 687 6.96 -18.74 6.68
CA PRO A 687 5.57 -18.76 6.26
C PRO A 687 4.90 -20.09 6.65
N ASP A 688 3.59 -20.04 6.91
CA ASP A 688 2.77 -21.18 7.37
C ASP A 688 2.69 -22.37 6.38
N ASN A 689 3.27 -22.27 5.18
CA ASN A 689 3.09 -23.21 4.08
C ASN A 689 4.33 -24.03 3.67
N PHE A 690 5.36 -24.16 4.51
CA PHE A 690 6.48 -25.06 4.18
C PHE A 690 6.09 -26.54 4.33
N ARG A 691 5.95 -27.24 3.19
CA ARG A 691 5.97 -28.71 3.15
C ARG A 691 7.39 -29.21 3.47
N LEU A 692 7.48 -30.09 4.46
CA LEU A 692 8.71 -30.75 4.92
C LEU A 692 9.29 -31.65 3.82
N PHE A 693 10.39 -31.20 3.20
CA PHE A 693 11.38 -32.08 2.57
C PHE A 693 12.72 -31.95 3.31
N SER A 694 12.72 -32.07 4.64
CA SER A 694 13.85 -32.59 5.43
C SER A 694 13.42 -32.73 6.89
N SER A 695 13.88 -33.80 7.52
CA SER A 695 13.46 -34.29 8.84
C SER A 695 14.01 -33.51 10.05
N ALA A 696 14.26 -32.19 9.95
CA ALA A 696 15.04 -31.48 10.96
C ALA A 696 14.50 -30.11 11.46
N VAL A 697 13.30 -29.67 11.07
CA VAL A 697 12.80 -28.34 11.46
C VAL A 697 11.45 -28.42 12.17
N VAL A 698 11.46 -28.18 13.49
CA VAL A 698 10.24 -28.11 14.32
C VAL A 698 9.73 -26.66 14.34
N PRO A 699 8.46 -26.40 13.99
CA PRO A 699 7.89 -25.05 14.05
C PRO A 699 7.83 -24.51 15.49
N PHE A 700 7.93 -23.18 15.67
CA PHE A 700 7.80 -22.53 16.98
C PHE A 700 6.41 -22.79 17.58
N ARG A 701 6.38 -23.34 18.78
CA ARG A 701 5.19 -23.74 19.52
C ARG A 701 5.38 -23.39 20.99
N VAL A 702 4.36 -22.75 21.55
CA VAL A 702 4.17 -22.67 23.00
C VAL A 702 3.23 -23.80 23.39
N VAL A 703 3.64 -24.62 24.35
CA VAL A 703 2.77 -25.64 24.95
C VAL A 703 2.60 -25.29 26.42
N LEU A 704 1.34 -25.15 26.86
CA LEU A 704 0.98 -25.00 28.26
C LEU A 704 0.30 -26.28 28.72
N ASP A 705 0.84 -26.91 29.76
CA ASP A 705 0.21 -28.02 30.46
C ASP A 705 -0.60 -27.48 31.64
N VAL A 706 -1.91 -27.65 31.59
CA VAL A 706 -2.86 -27.17 32.60
C VAL A 706 -3.79 -28.33 33.02
N PHE A 707 -4.10 -28.45 34.31
CA PHE A 707 -5.06 -29.44 34.82
C PHE A 707 -6.18 -28.80 35.63
#